data_AF-A0A2E0W482-F1
#
_entry.id   AF-A0A2E0W482-F1
#
_cell.length_a   1.000
_cell.length_b   1.000
_cell.length_c   1.000
_cell.angle_alpha   90.00
_cell.angle_beta   90.00
_cell.angle_gamma   90.00
#
_symmetry.space_group_name_H-M   'P 1'
#
loop_
_entity.id
_entity.type
_entity.pdbx_description
1 polymer ?
#
loop_
_entity_poly.entity_id
_entity_poly.type
_entity_poly.pdbx_seq_one_letter_code
_entity_poly.pdbx_strand_id
1 'polypeptide(L)'
;MDSITKSETKSSKFNVVEYAVGNIFNRHIISTTDKPIIPSEKEELYRSHFLHTEELTQLIHQNRKPNGKSSIAGYNGELSVDKIVIDIDSADLQTAHKEAKVLTDHFAKEYDLYPTEYEINFSGSKGFHFRIPSENFGGFSSASDLHDKIKSIVLRLTNSIKIDTSVYDKTRLIRVVNSLNKKSGLYAVPLTFDEFMNLSIDKIKELAKAPREIENIEYDKIHPNQKLIKLKEEAEIKPEVFFVDSEPTESDGNVKTKSRKSYKLKTKAQTGERHETILNLIGKIIDSGLSNEEIITIAQLWNQQNDPPLDNSRLEKEINGAFDFYKSRSGDYWRVKKSKNGLSVKISQDEFIRNLNKKGYGKTLFGKIYEFVQINQNVAKVITPQDIKDFVLNELEKENTLFSKKVKEYLLDKVSKYFSERFLETVTTKEIIKMSDPKDCSYLFFKNTVVKVKKSGGYELMEYKDLPSTIWSTQIMDREFKKIDKKTSRSEFEQFLYNTVGRDDDKLLAISSAIGYLLHRYKDKSVTKAIVLMDEAIDSEPEGRTGKSLIGKAISYFRESVRIDSKNFAFGDKFTFQQINPSSDIIEFNDVKPNFDFERLFSVITDDMTVEYKNKHPFVLKFEESPKFLISTNYTIKGTGSSFSDRLFEIALTNHYNESHRPKDEFGHQFFGDWGEEEWGRFDHFMIECIELYLQYGLVKNQSEIITMKKLISETSEDFIEFIESGSFVKNSEYLNHDVYFTYKGKMKVNLDSMQNNIIDIRKFMKYVRKWAGLRGYEFRERKTNGKQYFGVYYEKVTE
;
A
#
# COMPACT_ATOMS: atom_id res chain seq x y z
N MET A 1 26.18 80.93 6.12
CA MET A 1 26.29 80.90 4.65
C MET A 1 26.54 79.49 4.18
N ASP A 2 25.54 78.75 3.74
CA ASP A 2 24.15 78.60 4.16
C ASP A 2 23.61 77.45 3.31
N SER A 3 22.77 76.65 3.95
CA SER A 3 21.83 75.72 3.32
C SER A 3 22.41 74.74 2.31
N ILE A 4 23.02 73.67 2.83
CA ILE A 4 22.85 72.34 2.25
C ILE A 4 21.34 72.08 2.25
N THR A 5 20.72 72.19 1.09
CA THR A 5 19.34 71.78 0.85
C THR A 5 19.25 70.30 1.16
N LYS A 6 18.71 70.00 2.34
CA LYS A 6 18.11 68.72 2.68
C LYS A 6 17.35 68.23 1.45
N SER A 7 17.79 67.11 0.89
CA SER A 7 16.93 66.31 0.04
C SER A 7 15.72 65.95 0.90
N GLU A 8 14.59 66.59 0.65
CA GLU A 8 13.32 66.14 1.22
C GLU A 8 13.16 64.66 0.85
N THR A 9 13.27 63.83 1.88
CA THR A 9 13.25 62.39 1.80
C THR A 9 11.91 61.96 1.21
N LYS A 10 11.93 61.20 0.11
CA LYS A 10 10.79 60.48 -0.49
C LYS A 10 10.11 59.45 0.45
N SER A 11 10.36 59.52 1.76
CA SER A 11 10.09 58.49 2.77
C SER A 11 8.82 58.72 3.62
N SER A 12 8.12 59.85 3.54
CA SER A 12 7.09 60.15 4.56
C SER A 12 5.70 59.56 4.29
N LYS A 13 5.37 59.13 3.07
CA LYS A 13 3.99 58.73 2.71
C LYS A 13 3.66 57.25 3.02
N PHE A 14 4.64 56.35 2.88
CA PHE A 14 4.45 54.89 3.00
C PHE A 14 5.26 54.29 4.16
N ASN A 15 5.06 54.81 5.36
CA ASN A 15 5.75 54.34 6.56
C ASN A 15 4.80 53.64 7.54
N VAL A 16 3.50 53.49 7.23
CA VAL A 16 2.51 52.93 8.14
C VAL A 16 2.58 51.40 8.11
N VAL A 17 2.68 50.79 9.29
CA VAL A 17 2.71 49.34 9.47
C VAL A 17 1.61 48.93 10.44
N GLU A 18 0.70 48.06 9.99
CA GLU A 18 -0.27 47.38 10.87
C GLU A 18 0.41 46.23 11.62
N TYR A 19 0.15 46.13 12.92
CA TYR A 19 0.56 45.05 13.80
C TYR A 19 -0.64 44.33 14.43
N ALA A 20 -0.41 43.08 14.81
CA ALA A 20 -1.27 42.33 15.72
C ALA A 20 -0.47 41.71 16.87
N VAL A 21 -0.96 41.87 18.10
CA VAL A 21 -0.25 41.52 19.34
C VAL A 21 -0.99 40.43 20.12
N GLY A 22 -0.27 39.40 20.52
CA GLY A 22 -0.75 38.26 21.30
C GLY A 22 -1.60 37.24 20.52
N ASN A 23 -2.25 37.65 19.42
CA ASN A 23 -2.98 36.81 18.47
C ASN A 23 -3.14 37.57 17.15
N ILE A 24 -3.12 36.88 16.00
CA ILE A 24 -3.35 37.45 14.67
C ILE A 24 -4.70 38.16 14.51
N PHE A 25 -5.68 37.95 15.39
CA PHE A 25 -6.96 38.68 15.37
C PHE A 25 -6.96 39.99 16.16
N ASN A 26 -5.96 40.22 17.02
CA ASN A 26 -5.79 41.45 17.80
C ASN A 26 -5.03 42.50 16.98
N ARG A 27 -5.60 42.84 15.82
CA ARG A 27 -4.98 43.66 14.76
C ARG A 27 -5.28 45.14 14.92
N HIS A 28 -4.90 45.94 13.91
CA HIS A 28 -5.13 47.38 13.84
C HIS A 28 -4.30 48.20 14.83
N ILE A 29 -3.18 47.66 15.30
CA ILE A 29 -2.18 48.41 16.06
C ILE A 29 -1.25 49.06 15.04
N ILE A 30 -1.29 50.39 14.95
CA ILE A 30 -0.52 51.11 13.93
C ILE A 30 0.78 51.65 14.53
N SER A 31 1.90 51.40 13.86
CA SER A 31 3.17 52.07 14.10
C SER A 31 3.82 52.48 12.77
N THR A 32 5.01 53.10 12.85
CA THR A 32 5.79 53.46 11.68
C THR A 32 7.05 52.61 11.51
N THR A 33 7.61 52.58 10.31
CA THR A 33 8.90 51.92 10.02
C THR A 33 10.04 52.40 10.92
N ASP A 34 10.04 53.69 11.30
CA ASP A 34 11.06 54.28 12.19
C ASP A 34 10.87 53.92 13.67
N LYS A 35 9.70 53.37 14.03
CA LYS A 35 9.34 52.97 15.40
C LYS A 35 8.75 51.56 15.39
N PRO A 36 9.52 50.54 14.97
CA PRO A 36 9.01 49.17 14.89
C PRO A 36 8.64 48.65 16.28
N ILE A 37 7.56 47.87 16.34
CA ILE A 37 7.18 47.18 17.58
C ILE A 37 8.04 45.92 17.70
N ILE A 38 8.75 45.79 18.82
CA ILE A 38 9.60 44.64 19.14
C ILE A 38 8.76 43.65 19.98
N PRO A 39 8.84 42.33 19.70
CA PRO A 39 8.08 41.35 20.47
C PRO A 39 8.53 41.33 21.94
N SER A 40 7.57 41.38 22.86
CA SER A 40 7.83 41.18 24.30
C SER A 40 8.07 39.69 24.60
N GLU A 41 8.67 39.38 25.76
CA GLU A 41 8.92 37.98 26.14
C GLU A 41 7.61 37.17 26.15
N LYS A 42 7.63 36.06 25.40
CA LYS A 42 6.53 35.07 25.28
C LYS A 42 5.26 35.60 24.57
N GLU A 43 5.37 36.68 23.80
CA GLU A 43 4.25 37.24 23.06
C GLU A 43 4.29 36.86 21.56
N GLU A 44 3.13 36.66 20.96
CA GLU A 44 3.01 36.55 19.50
C GLU A 44 2.94 37.95 18.90
N LEU A 45 3.71 38.22 17.86
CA LEU A 45 3.69 39.50 17.18
C LEU A 45 3.65 39.28 15.67
N TYR A 46 2.73 39.97 15.00
CA TYR A 46 2.59 39.94 13.54
C TYR A 46 2.62 41.37 13.01
N ARG A 47 3.20 41.57 11.82
CA ARG A 47 3.21 42.83 11.09
C ARG A 47 2.69 42.66 9.67
N SER A 48 2.16 43.73 9.09
CA SER A 48 1.77 43.77 7.68
C SER A 48 2.97 43.49 6.77
N HIS A 49 2.73 42.73 5.69
CA HIS A 49 3.73 42.46 4.66
C HIS A 49 4.03 43.72 3.83
N PHE A 50 2.98 44.44 3.46
CA PHE A 50 3.07 45.70 2.74
C PHE A 50 3.10 46.87 3.71
N LEU A 51 3.71 47.96 3.28
CA LEU A 51 3.64 49.27 3.92
C LEU A 51 2.46 50.05 3.36
N HIS A 52 1.76 50.76 4.22
CA HIS A 52 0.55 51.53 3.89
C HIS A 52 0.77 53.02 4.08
N THR A 53 -0.23 53.80 3.68
CA THR A 53 -0.35 55.23 3.99
C THR A 53 -1.27 55.45 5.18
N GLU A 54 -1.41 56.70 5.63
CA GLU A 54 -2.39 57.08 6.67
C GLU A 54 -3.85 56.73 6.30
N GLU A 55 -4.16 56.46 5.02
CA GLU A 55 -5.49 56.02 4.58
C GLU A 55 -5.93 54.73 5.28
N LEU A 56 -5.00 53.81 5.58
CA LEU A 56 -5.34 52.59 6.32
C LEU A 56 -5.79 52.93 7.74
N THR A 57 -5.08 53.84 8.42
CA THR A 57 -5.42 54.33 9.75
C THR A 57 -6.80 55.00 9.74
N GLN A 58 -7.07 55.85 8.75
CA GLN A 58 -8.37 56.50 8.58
C GLN A 58 -9.50 55.47 8.38
N LEU A 59 -9.30 54.47 7.52
CA LEU A 59 -10.27 53.41 7.28
C LEU A 59 -10.57 52.60 8.55
N ILE A 60 -9.54 52.28 9.33
CA ILE A 60 -9.68 51.59 10.62
C ILE A 60 -10.54 52.41 11.56
N HIS A 61 -10.31 53.73 11.67
CA HIS A 61 -11.10 54.62 12.51
C HIS A 61 -12.56 54.74 12.03
N GLN A 62 -12.77 54.91 10.73
CA GLN A 62 -14.10 55.03 10.13
C GLN A 62 -14.95 53.76 10.31
N ASN A 63 -14.34 52.58 10.16
CA ASN A 63 -15.03 51.30 10.24
C ASN A 63 -15.07 50.71 11.67
N ARG A 64 -14.68 51.50 12.68
CA ARG A 64 -14.64 51.03 14.07
C ARG A 64 -16.04 50.84 14.62
N LYS A 65 -16.39 49.60 14.93
CA LYS A 65 -17.67 49.20 15.52
C LYS A 65 -17.71 49.54 17.02
N PRO A 66 -18.91 49.66 17.64
CA PRO A 66 -19.05 49.94 19.06
C PRO A 66 -18.34 48.94 20.00
N ASN A 67 -18.14 47.70 19.54
CA ASN A 67 -17.39 46.67 20.26
C ASN A 67 -15.86 46.79 20.11
N GLY A 68 -15.37 47.93 19.57
CA GLY A 68 -13.95 48.22 19.39
C GLY A 68 -13.31 47.59 18.16
N LYS A 69 -13.97 46.66 17.45
CA LYS A 69 -13.42 45.98 16.26
C LYS A 69 -13.60 46.81 15.00
N SER A 70 -12.61 46.80 14.11
CA SER A 70 -12.68 47.44 12.79
C SER A 70 -12.49 46.43 11.66
N SER A 71 -13.01 46.75 10.47
CA SER A 71 -12.85 45.96 9.26
C SER A 71 -12.16 46.79 8.18
N ILE A 72 -11.15 46.21 7.55
CA ILE A 72 -10.42 46.76 6.41
C ILE A 72 -10.63 45.93 5.14
N ALA A 73 -11.69 45.10 5.13
CA ALA A 73 -12.03 44.27 3.98
C ALA A 73 -12.28 45.15 2.74
N GLY A 74 -11.62 44.82 1.63
CA GLY A 74 -11.71 45.59 0.38
C GLY A 74 -10.78 46.81 0.32
N TYR A 75 -9.82 46.96 1.24
CA TYR A 75 -8.80 48.00 1.14
C TYR A 75 -8.12 47.99 -0.24
N ASN A 76 -8.11 49.13 -0.92
CA ASN A 76 -7.60 49.28 -2.28
C ASN A 76 -6.62 50.46 -2.43
N GLY A 77 -6.07 50.96 -1.31
CA GLY A 77 -5.09 52.04 -1.31
C GLY A 77 -3.75 51.61 -1.91
N GLU A 78 -2.89 52.59 -2.16
CA GLU A 78 -1.53 52.35 -2.64
C GLU A 78 -0.71 51.58 -1.60
N LEU A 79 0.16 50.68 -2.07
CA LEU A 79 1.02 49.85 -1.24
C LEU A 79 2.49 50.15 -1.58
N SER A 80 3.37 49.98 -0.58
CA SER A 80 4.81 49.83 -0.75
C SER A 80 5.29 48.55 -0.05
N VAL A 81 6.56 48.17 -0.17
CA VAL A 81 7.13 46.98 0.48
C VAL A 81 8.60 47.22 0.84
N ASP A 82 8.99 46.86 2.06
CA ASP A 82 10.38 46.93 2.54
C ASP A 82 11.13 45.60 2.27
N LYS A 83 10.46 44.46 2.48
CA LYS A 83 11.03 43.14 2.23
C LYS A 83 9.99 42.22 1.57
N ILE A 84 10.41 41.49 0.54
CA ILE A 84 9.61 40.42 -0.04
C ILE A 84 9.77 39.17 0.82
N VAL A 85 8.65 38.69 1.38
CA VAL A 85 8.63 37.45 2.15
C VAL A 85 8.20 36.27 1.29
N ILE A 86 8.97 35.19 1.34
CA ILE A 86 8.63 33.89 0.74
C ILE A 86 8.43 32.90 1.88
N ASP A 87 7.23 32.33 1.95
CA ASP A 87 6.82 31.40 3.00
C ASP A 87 6.78 29.96 2.46
N ILE A 88 7.60 29.09 3.06
CA ILE A 88 7.71 27.68 2.70
C ILE A 88 7.27 26.84 3.90
N ASP A 89 6.06 26.32 3.81
CA ASP A 89 5.41 25.53 4.86
C ASP A 89 5.04 24.14 4.33
N SER A 90 5.21 23.12 5.17
CA SER A 90 4.73 21.77 4.89
C SER A 90 4.13 21.13 6.14
N ALA A 91 3.34 20.06 5.96
CA ALA A 91 2.86 19.26 7.08
C ALA A 91 4.04 18.59 7.82
N ASP A 92 5.09 18.25 7.08
CA ASP A 92 6.35 17.74 7.58
C ASP A 92 7.46 18.80 7.46
N LEU A 93 8.04 19.19 8.58
CA LEU A 93 9.07 20.23 8.64
C LEU A 93 10.37 19.81 7.93
N GLN A 94 10.68 18.50 7.83
CA GLN A 94 11.83 18.04 7.06
C GLN A 94 11.64 18.29 5.56
N THR A 95 10.42 18.05 5.05
CA THR A 95 10.06 18.39 3.66
C THR A 95 10.19 19.90 3.41
N ALA A 96 9.67 20.75 4.30
CA ALA A 96 9.81 22.20 4.18
C ALA A 96 11.29 22.63 4.18
N HIS A 97 12.13 22.01 5.00
CA HIS A 97 13.57 22.30 5.06
C HIS A 97 14.29 21.88 3.77
N LYS A 98 13.94 20.72 3.21
CA LYS A 98 14.50 20.25 1.94
C LYS A 98 14.12 21.17 0.78
N GLU A 99 12.85 21.57 0.68
CA GLU A 99 12.38 22.51 -0.35
C GLU A 99 13.04 23.89 -0.19
N ALA A 100 13.19 24.37 1.05
CA ALA A 100 13.88 25.61 1.35
C ALA A 100 15.36 25.59 0.94
N LYS A 101 16.08 24.46 1.10
CA LYS A 101 17.46 24.30 0.62
C LYS A 101 17.56 24.27 -0.90
N VAL A 102 16.59 23.66 -1.59
CA VAL A 102 16.54 23.71 -3.06
C VAL A 102 16.33 25.15 -3.53
N LEU A 103 15.55 25.95 -2.80
CA LEU A 103 15.35 27.36 -3.13
C LEU A 103 16.65 28.18 -2.98
N THR A 104 17.47 27.94 -1.95
CA THR A 104 18.76 28.63 -1.81
C THR A 104 19.72 28.31 -2.94
N ASP A 105 19.76 27.05 -3.38
CA ASP A 105 20.56 26.66 -4.56
C ASP A 105 20.05 27.35 -5.83
N HIS A 106 18.73 27.48 -5.97
CA HIS A 106 18.10 28.15 -7.11
C HIS A 106 18.40 29.66 -7.13
N PHE A 107 18.34 30.32 -5.98
CA PHE A 107 18.71 31.73 -5.82
C PHE A 107 20.15 31.99 -6.28
N ALA A 108 21.10 31.19 -5.82
CA ALA A 108 22.50 31.35 -6.19
C ALA A 108 22.75 31.08 -7.68
N LYS A 109 22.18 29.99 -8.23
CA LYS A 109 22.47 29.55 -9.61
C LYS A 109 21.78 30.41 -10.67
N GLU A 110 20.51 30.72 -10.47
CA GLU A 110 19.71 31.39 -11.51
C GLU A 110 19.77 32.90 -11.38
N TYR A 111 19.80 33.42 -10.14
CA TYR A 111 19.64 34.85 -9.87
C TYR A 111 20.87 35.51 -9.26
N ASP A 112 21.97 34.78 -9.02
CA ASP A 112 23.16 35.29 -8.33
C ASP A 112 22.81 35.96 -6.98
N LEU A 113 21.78 35.43 -6.30
CA LEU A 113 21.34 35.93 -5.00
C LEU A 113 21.95 35.05 -3.90
N TYR A 114 22.89 35.63 -3.14
CA TYR A 114 23.71 34.92 -2.17
C TYR A 114 23.19 35.08 -0.73
N PRO A 115 23.57 34.18 0.20
CA PRO A 115 23.03 34.18 1.57
C PRO A 115 23.28 35.44 2.40
N THR A 116 24.19 36.32 1.97
CA THR A 116 24.43 37.63 2.60
C THR A 116 23.40 38.69 2.18
N GLU A 117 22.53 38.38 1.22
CA GLU A 117 21.59 39.33 0.59
C GLU A 117 20.12 39.06 0.97
N TYR A 118 19.84 38.02 1.76
CA TYR A 118 18.50 37.70 2.27
C TYR A 118 18.54 37.03 3.64
N GLU A 119 17.47 37.20 4.42
CA GLU A 119 17.36 36.62 5.77
C GLU A 119 16.62 35.27 5.72
N ILE A 120 17.09 34.28 6.48
CA ILE A 120 16.43 32.97 6.65
C ILE A 120 15.92 32.86 8.08
N ASN A 121 14.64 32.52 8.24
CA ASN A 121 14.03 32.36 9.56
C ASN A 121 13.28 31.04 9.66
N PHE A 122 13.43 30.33 10.77
CA PHE A 122 12.49 29.28 11.13
C PHE A 122 11.16 29.93 11.57
N SER A 123 10.01 29.46 11.07
CA SER A 123 8.71 30.07 11.35
C SER A 123 8.23 29.88 12.79
N GLY A 124 8.96 29.09 13.59
CA GLY A 124 8.56 28.67 14.93
C GLY A 124 7.62 27.46 14.91
N SER A 125 7.22 26.94 13.74
CA SER A 125 6.35 25.75 13.67
C SER A 125 6.63 24.85 12.47
N LYS A 126 6.13 25.16 11.28
CA LYS A 126 6.00 24.21 10.16
C LYS A 126 6.87 24.51 8.94
N GLY A 127 7.67 25.57 8.99
CA GLY A 127 8.37 26.02 7.80
C GLY A 127 9.38 27.11 8.03
N PHE A 128 9.76 27.76 6.92
CA PHE A 128 10.83 28.74 6.85
C PHE A 128 10.40 29.96 6.05
N HIS A 129 10.83 31.13 6.49
CA HIS A 129 10.63 32.38 5.77
C HIS A 129 11.96 32.89 5.20
N PHE A 130 11.97 33.19 3.91
CA PHE A 130 13.03 33.98 3.28
C PHE A 130 12.55 35.42 3.18
N ARG A 131 13.38 36.38 3.61
CA ARG A 131 13.08 37.81 3.52
C ARG A 131 14.13 38.48 2.65
N ILE A 132 13.73 38.90 1.45
CA ILE A 132 14.62 39.54 0.49
C ILE A 132 14.35 41.05 0.53
N PRO A 133 15.34 41.88 0.89
CA PRO A 133 15.23 43.33 0.88
C PRO A 133 14.81 43.88 -0.49
N SER A 134 13.96 44.90 -0.51
CA SER A 134 13.43 45.48 -1.76
C SER A 134 14.54 46.05 -2.66
N GLU A 135 15.66 46.45 -2.07
CA GLU A 135 16.85 47.01 -2.70
C GLU A 135 17.48 46.01 -3.70
N ASN A 136 17.39 44.70 -3.44
CA ASN A 136 17.82 43.66 -4.38
C ASN A 136 17.08 43.74 -5.73
N PHE A 137 15.85 44.25 -5.75
CA PHE A 137 15.02 44.43 -6.95
C PHE A 137 15.12 45.84 -7.53
N GLY A 138 16.05 46.68 -7.02
CA GLY A 138 16.13 48.10 -7.35
C GLY A 138 14.99 48.94 -6.74
N GLY A 139 14.32 48.43 -5.69
CA GLY A 139 13.16 49.05 -5.05
C GLY A 139 11.85 48.90 -5.86
N PHE A 140 10.72 49.26 -5.26
CA PHE A 140 9.40 49.21 -5.90
C PHE A 140 8.74 50.59 -5.91
N SER A 141 8.06 50.91 -7.00
CA SER A 141 7.16 52.07 -7.02
C SER A 141 5.85 51.71 -6.32
N SER A 142 5.32 52.65 -5.55
CA SER A 142 4.06 52.44 -4.84
C SER A 142 2.89 52.30 -5.82
N ALA A 143 2.03 51.31 -5.61
CA ALA A 143 0.84 51.09 -6.43
C ALA A 143 -0.22 50.26 -5.68
N SER A 144 -1.50 50.42 -6.05
CA SER A 144 -2.61 49.64 -5.46
C SER A 144 -2.63 48.17 -5.91
N ASP A 145 -1.98 47.86 -7.04
CA ASP A 145 -1.81 46.53 -7.60
C ASP A 145 -0.44 45.89 -7.26
N LEU A 146 0.40 46.57 -6.47
CA LEU A 146 1.77 46.11 -6.14
C LEU A 146 1.78 44.67 -5.59
N HIS A 147 0.78 44.30 -4.81
CA HIS A 147 0.64 42.96 -4.25
C HIS A 147 0.58 41.84 -5.31
N ASP A 148 -0.12 42.05 -6.43
CA ASP A 148 -0.20 41.11 -7.54
C ASP A 148 1.12 41.05 -8.32
N LYS A 149 1.80 42.20 -8.48
CA LYS A 149 3.13 42.28 -9.09
C LYS A 149 4.15 41.49 -8.29
N ILE A 150 4.20 41.70 -6.97
CA ILE A 150 5.09 40.95 -6.07
C ILE A 150 4.75 39.46 -6.11
N LYS A 151 3.47 39.08 -6.10
CA LYS A 151 3.04 37.67 -6.25
C LYS A 151 3.53 37.05 -7.56
N SER A 152 3.44 37.79 -8.68
CA SER A 152 3.94 37.35 -9.99
C SER A 152 5.46 37.18 -9.98
N ILE A 153 6.19 38.14 -9.40
CA ILE A 153 7.65 38.08 -9.25
C ILE A 153 8.05 36.85 -8.44
N VAL A 154 7.43 36.63 -7.27
CA VAL A 154 7.79 35.49 -6.42
C VAL A 154 7.47 34.16 -7.10
N LEU A 155 6.32 34.02 -7.76
CA LEU A 155 5.98 32.79 -8.48
C LEU A 155 6.99 32.43 -9.57
N ARG A 156 7.64 33.43 -10.18
CA ARG A 156 8.73 33.22 -11.15
C ARG A 156 10.06 32.95 -10.45
N LEU A 157 10.34 33.68 -9.36
CA LEU A 157 11.54 33.54 -8.54
C LEU A 157 11.67 32.15 -7.91
N THR A 158 10.56 31.49 -7.56
CA THR A 158 10.57 30.18 -6.87
C THR A 158 10.38 28.97 -7.80
N ASN A 159 10.23 29.20 -9.11
CA ASN A 159 10.16 28.23 -10.22
C ASN A 159 9.86 26.76 -9.83
N SER A 160 8.57 26.44 -9.63
CA SER A 160 8.03 25.10 -9.30
C SER A 160 8.03 24.68 -7.82
N ILE A 161 8.55 25.49 -6.90
CA ILE A 161 8.36 25.29 -5.45
C ILE A 161 7.00 25.85 -5.04
N LYS A 162 6.21 25.01 -4.36
CA LYS A 162 4.88 25.38 -3.86
C LYS A 162 5.02 26.38 -2.70
N ILE A 163 4.45 27.57 -2.86
CA ILE A 163 4.47 28.63 -1.84
C ILE A 163 3.05 29.05 -1.45
N ASP A 164 2.87 29.55 -0.22
CA ASP A 164 1.59 30.14 0.20
C ASP A 164 1.42 31.53 -0.44
N THR A 165 0.64 31.57 -1.53
CA THR A 165 0.39 32.84 -2.23
C THR A 165 -0.57 33.79 -1.50
N SER A 166 -1.19 33.38 -0.37
CA SER A 166 -2.02 34.27 0.46
C SER A 166 -1.18 35.27 1.27
N VAL A 167 0.14 35.07 1.32
CA VAL A 167 1.11 36.02 1.91
C VAL A 167 1.08 37.37 1.17
N TYR A 168 0.65 37.38 -0.09
CA TYR A 168 0.57 38.57 -0.94
C TYR A 168 -0.82 39.22 -0.97
N ASP A 169 -1.72 38.91 -0.04
CA ASP A 169 -2.95 39.69 0.12
C ASP A 169 -2.61 41.11 0.67
N LYS A 170 -3.32 42.15 0.20
CA LYS A 170 -3.03 43.57 0.50
C LYS A 170 -2.93 43.93 1.99
N THR A 171 -3.63 43.18 2.84
CA THR A 171 -3.72 43.41 4.29
C THR A 171 -3.25 42.19 5.09
N ARG A 172 -2.36 41.36 4.51
CA ARG A 172 -1.85 40.17 5.17
C ARG A 172 -0.85 40.53 6.26
N LEU A 173 -0.96 39.85 7.41
CA LEU A 173 0.02 39.92 8.49
C LEU A 173 0.93 38.69 8.48
N ILE A 174 2.22 38.91 8.75
CA ILE A 174 3.30 37.93 8.82
C ILE A 174 3.92 38.00 10.21
N ARG A 175 4.31 36.85 10.77
CA ARG A 175 4.95 36.78 12.09
C ARG A 175 6.28 37.54 12.10
N VAL A 176 6.50 38.34 13.15
CA VAL A 176 7.75 39.05 13.38
C VAL A 176 8.80 38.08 13.91
N VAL A 177 10.05 38.23 13.47
CA VAL A 177 11.18 37.44 13.95
C VAL A 177 11.32 37.62 15.47
N ASN A 178 11.69 36.58 16.18
CA ASN A 178 11.73 36.49 17.65
C ASN A 178 10.37 36.59 18.37
N SER A 179 9.24 36.52 17.67
CA SER A 179 7.94 36.30 18.34
C SER A 179 7.74 34.82 18.68
N LEU A 180 7.04 34.55 19.79
CA LEU A 180 6.63 33.20 20.16
C LEU A 180 5.53 32.72 19.19
N ASN A 181 5.55 31.44 18.83
CA ASN A 181 4.39 30.74 18.30
C ASN A 181 3.74 29.94 19.43
N LYS A 182 2.56 30.38 19.90
CA LYS A 182 1.90 29.75 21.06
C LYS A 182 1.51 28.28 20.83
N LYS A 183 1.28 27.88 19.58
CA LYS A 183 0.87 26.50 19.24
C LYS A 183 2.02 25.51 19.39
N SER A 184 3.23 25.91 19.03
CA SER A 184 4.43 25.05 19.13
C SER A 184 5.22 25.29 20.41
N GLY A 185 5.07 26.46 21.04
CA GLY A 185 5.91 26.89 22.16
C GLY A 185 7.32 27.32 21.75
N LEU A 186 7.58 27.50 20.45
CA LEU A 186 8.87 27.90 19.90
C LEU A 186 8.83 29.29 19.29
N TYR A 187 9.96 30.00 19.34
CA TYR A 187 10.15 31.32 18.75
C TYR A 187 10.46 31.22 17.25
N ALA A 188 9.99 32.20 16.48
CA ALA A 188 10.34 32.35 15.08
C ALA A 188 11.74 32.96 14.96
N VAL A 189 12.78 32.14 15.05
CA VAL A 189 14.17 32.60 15.17
C VAL A 189 14.88 32.77 13.83
N PRO A 190 15.79 33.75 13.69
CA PRO A 190 16.69 33.83 12.55
C PRO A 190 17.72 32.69 12.59
N LEU A 191 18.20 32.28 11.42
CA LEU A 191 19.22 31.26 11.23
C LEU A 191 20.37 31.81 10.39
N THR A 192 21.61 31.47 10.73
CA THR A 192 22.73 31.70 9.80
C THR A 192 22.60 30.72 8.62
N PHE A 193 23.24 31.04 7.49
CA PHE A 193 23.23 30.13 6.34
C PHE A 193 23.83 28.77 6.67
N ASP A 194 24.93 28.74 7.42
CA ASP A 194 25.58 27.50 7.86
C ASP A 194 24.65 26.66 8.75
N GLU A 195 24.00 27.30 9.72
CA GLU A 195 23.03 26.64 10.60
C GLU A 195 21.86 26.05 9.80
N PHE A 196 21.31 26.82 8.85
CA PHE A 196 20.23 26.38 7.99
C PHE A 196 20.65 25.20 7.10
N MET A 197 21.87 25.18 6.57
CA MET A 197 22.35 24.11 5.70
C MET A 197 22.74 22.85 6.47
N ASN A 198 23.34 22.99 7.65
CA ASN A 198 24.05 21.89 8.30
C ASN A 198 23.37 21.36 9.58
N LEU A 199 22.52 22.13 10.25
CA LEU A 199 21.81 21.63 11.44
C LEU A 199 20.63 20.73 11.06
N SER A 200 20.39 19.74 11.93
CA SER A 200 19.16 18.97 11.91
C SER A 200 17.98 19.81 12.41
N ILE A 201 16.77 19.40 12.04
CA ILE A 201 15.53 20.03 12.50
C ILE A 201 15.45 20.11 14.02
N ASP A 202 15.89 19.08 14.75
CA ASP A 202 15.84 19.07 16.20
C ASP A 202 16.78 20.11 16.82
N LYS A 203 17.95 20.34 16.19
CA LYS A 203 18.87 21.41 16.60
C LYS A 203 18.32 22.80 16.28
N ILE A 204 17.65 22.97 15.13
CA ILE A 204 16.95 24.21 14.78
C ILE A 204 15.83 24.51 15.79
N LYS A 205 15.05 23.50 16.20
CA LYS A 205 14.03 23.65 17.24
C LYS A 205 14.62 23.98 18.61
N GLU A 206 15.82 23.47 18.91
CA GLU A 206 16.55 23.77 20.13
C GLU A 206 16.92 25.26 20.20
N LEU A 207 17.48 25.80 19.10
CA LEU A 207 17.75 27.23 18.96
C LEU A 207 16.48 28.07 19.09
N ALA A 208 15.33 27.54 18.63
CA ALA A 208 14.04 28.20 18.69
C ALA A 208 13.39 28.24 20.09
N LYS A 209 14.04 27.76 21.15
CA LYS A 209 13.50 27.84 22.52
C LYS A 209 13.58 29.23 23.15
N ALA A 210 14.42 30.11 22.60
CA ALA A 210 14.57 31.48 23.06
C ALA A 210 14.73 32.44 21.87
N PRO A 211 14.39 33.74 22.01
CA PRO A 211 14.77 34.78 21.06
C PRO A 211 16.28 34.79 20.83
N ARG A 212 16.71 35.14 19.61
CA ARG A 212 18.13 35.28 19.29
C ARG A 212 18.38 36.42 18.32
N GLU A 213 19.51 37.07 18.48
CA GLU A 213 20.00 38.09 17.55
C GLU A 213 21.15 37.49 16.73
N ILE A 214 21.11 37.75 15.42
CA ILE A 214 22.17 37.45 14.46
C ILE A 214 22.51 38.80 13.81
N GLU A 215 23.76 38.99 13.37
CA GLU A 215 24.16 40.19 12.64
C GLU A 215 23.19 40.45 11.48
N ASN A 216 22.58 41.64 11.48
CA ASN A 216 21.65 42.04 10.45
C ASN A 216 22.40 42.31 9.14
N ILE A 217 21.72 42.07 8.01
CA ILE A 217 22.22 42.49 6.71
C ILE A 217 22.31 44.02 6.73
N GLU A 218 23.49 44.56 6.42
CA GLU A 218 23.66 46.00 6.24
C GLU A 218 23.01 46.43 4.93
N TYR A 219 21.76 46.88 5.00
CA TYR A 219 20.95 47.31 3.85
C TYR A 219 21.67 48.32 2.95
N ASP A 220 22.43 49.23 3.56
CA ASP A 220 23.21 50.27 2.86
C ASP A 220 24.34 49.70 1.98
N LYS A 221 24.70 48.43 2.17
CA LYS A 221 25.71 47.70 1.39
C LYS A 221 25.10 46.74 0.37
N ILE A 222 23.78 46.58 0.32
CA ILE A 222 23.12 45.73 -0.68
C ILE A 222 23.15 46.44 -2.03
N HIS A 223 23.82 45.83 -2.99
CA HIS A 223 23.81 46.32 -4.37
C HIS A 223 22.61 45.73 -5.12
N PRO A 224 21.87 46.54 -5.92
CA PRO A 224 20.76 46.03 -6.70
C PRO A 224 21.18 44.89 -7.63
N ASN A 225 20.49 43.74 -7.52
CA ASN A 225 20.81 42.55 -8.29
C ASN A 225 20.17 42.65 -9.68
N GLN A 226 21.02 42.68 -10.72
CA GLN A 226 20.58 42.90 -12.11
C GLN A 226 19.62 41.81 -12.62
N LYS A 227 19.78 40.56 -12.16
CA LYS A 227 18.89 39.47 -12.56
C LYS A 227 17.53 39.58 -11.90
N LEU A 228 17.47 40.06 -10.65
CA LEU A 228 16.22 40.32 -9.95
C LEU A 228 15.50 41.58 -10.46
N ILE A 229 16.25 42.63 -10.84
CA ILE A 229 15.69 43.79 -11.56
C ILE A 229 15.07 43.33 -12.87
N LYS A 230 15.80 42.55 -13.68
CA LYS A 230 15.27 41.99 -14.92
C LYS A 230 14.04 41.12 -14.69
N LEU A 231 14.02 40.30 -13.63
CA LEU A 231 12.86 39.49 -13.26
C LEU A 231 11.65 40.37 -12.93
N LYS A 232 11.87 41.45 -12.17
CA LYS A 232 10.84 42.45 -11.85
C LYS A 232 10.31 43.10 -13.13
N GLU A 233 11.18 43.59 -14.01
CA GLU A 233 10.78 44.18 -15.30
C GLU A 233 9.99 43.17 -16.13
N GLU A 234 10.46 41.92 -16.26
CA GLU A 234 9.77 40.83 -16.96
C GLU A 234 8.40 40.46 -16.36
N ALA A 235 8.18 40.77 -15.08
CA ALA A 235 6.91 40.56 -14.38
C ALA A 235 6.01 41.81 -14.41
N GLU A 236 6.59 43.00 -14.55
CA GLU A 236 5.91 44.30 -14.64
C GLU A 236 5.47 44.65 -16.07
N ILE A 237 6.06 44.02 -17.09
CA ILE A 237 5.55 44.03 -18.46
C ILE A 237 4.15 43.37 -18.45
N LYS A 238 3.11 44.22 -18.37
CA LYS A 238 1.77 43.86 -18.87
C LYS A 238 1.96 43.29 -20.26
N PRO A 239 1.20 42.27 -20.71
CA PRO A 239 1.40 41.68 -22.02
C PRO A 239 1.23 42.76 -23.08
N GLU A 240 2.33 43.36 -23.50
CA GLU A 240 2.42 44.14 -24.72
C GLU A 240 2.23 43.14 -25.84
N VAL A 241 1.16 43.33 -26.59
CA VAL A 241 0.93 42.59 -27.82
C VAL A 241 1.97 43.09 -28.83
N PHE A 242 3.16 42.48 -28.80
CA PHE A 242 4.16 42.69 -29.84
C PHE A 242 3.72 41.98 -31.11
N PHE A 243 3.37 42.77 -32.13
CA PHE A 243 3.32 42.31 -33.52
C PHE A 243 4.74 42.41 -34.08
N VAL A 244 5.32 41.29 -34.51
CA VAL A 244 6.64 41.26 -35.16
C VAL A 244 6.44 40.70 -36.56
N ASP A 245 6.71 41.54 -37.57
CA ASP A 245 6.86 41.11 -38.96
C ASP A 245 8.21 40.39 -39.11
N SER A 246 8.20 39.22 -39.76
CA SER A 246 9.36 38.34 -39.89
C SER A 246 10.18 38.64 -41.14
N GLU A 247 11.51 38.67 -41.00
CA GLU A 247 12.42 38.16 -42.03
C GLU A 247 13.44 37.17 -41.42
N PRO A 248 13.97 36.22 -42.21
CA PRO A 248 14.65 35.04 -41.69
C PRO A 248 16.16 35.16 -41.76
N THR A 249 16.87 34.78 -40.69
CA THR A 249 18.25 34.27 -40.83
C THR A 249 18.55 33.15 -39.84
N GLU A 250 19.16 32.12 -40.41
CA GLU A 250 19.91 30.98 -39.86
C GLU A 250 20.95 31.44 -38.80
N SER A 251 21.52 30.65 -37.89
CA SER A 251 21.66 29.21 -37.64
C SER A 251 22.15 29.01 -36.19
N ASP A 252 21.98 27.78 -35.71
CA ASP A 252 22.80 27.04 -34.74
C ASP A 252 22.37 26.87 -33.27
N GLY A 253 22.40 25.59 -32.88
CA GLY A 253 22.88 25.12 -31.58
C GLY A 253 21.88 24.93 -30.44
N ASN A 254 21.31 23.72 -30.33
CA ASN A 254 20.88 23.00 -29.12
C ASN A 254 20.73 23.76 -27.77
N VAL A 255 19.48 24.01 -27.34
CA VAL A 255 18.98 23.73 -25.97
C VAL A 255 17.46 23.50 -26.04
N LYS A 256 16.96 22.34 -25.59
CA LYS A 256 15.51 22.10 -25.40
C LYS A 256 15.03 22.75 -24.10
N THR A 257 14.72 24.03 -24.13
CA THR A 257 13.92 24.70 -23.09
C THR A 257 12.43 24.40 -23.31
N LYS A 258 11.75 23.88 -22.29
CA LYS A 258 10.28 23.78 -22.28
C LYS A 258 9.71 25.19 -22.15
N SER A 259 9.01 25.62 -23.19
CA SER A 259 8.57 26.99 -23.46
C SER A 259 7.61 27.57 -22.42
N ARG A 260 7.85 28.84 -22.05
CA ARG A 260 6.81 29.81 -21.62
C ARG A 260 5.65 29.73 -22.63
N LYS A 261 4.39 29.66 -22.17
CA LYS A 261 3.22 29.78 -23.07
C LYS A 261 3.18 31.20 -23.64
N SER A 262 3.87 31.40 -24.76
CA SER A 262 3.63 32.48 -25.71
C SER A 262 2.31 32.18 -26.43
N TYR A 263 1.39 33.14 -26.45
CA TYR A 263 0.24 33.01 -27.34
C TYR A 263 0.68 33.40 -28.75
N LYS A 264 1.23 32.44 -29.49
CA LYS A 264 1.30 32.55 -30.95
C LYS A 264 -0.13 32.54 -31.47
N LEU A 265 -0.73 33.70 -31.64
CA LEU A 265 -1.98 33.85 -32.39
C LEU A 265 -1.61 33.84 -33.87
N LYS A 266 -2.27 32.97 -34.66
CA LYS A 266 -2.04 32.89 -36.11
C LYS A 266 -2.24 34.28 -36.72
N THR A 267 -1.24 34.69 -37.50
CA THR A 267 -1.29 35.81 -38.44
C THR A 267 -2.47 35.63 -39.39
N LYS A 268 -3.18 36.74 -39.68
CA LYS A 268 -4.28 36.95 -40.65
C LYS A 268 -4.93 35.68 -41.24
N ALA A 269 -6.22 35.47 -40.99
CA ALA A 269 -6.95 34.34 -41.58
C ALA A 269 -7.45 34.66 -43.00
N GLN A 270 -7.14 33.76 -43.95
CA GLN A 270 -7.61 33.84 -45.33
C GLN A 270 -9.15 33.79 -45.40
N THR A 271 -9.72 34.36 -46.46
CA THR A 271 -11.16 34.50 -46.67
C THR A 271 -11.81 33.11 -46.86
N GLY A 272 -12.15 32.46 -45.74
CA GLY A 272 -12.70 31.09 -45.68
C GLY A 272 -12.39 30.36 -44.35
N GLU A 273 -11.26 30.69 -43.70
CA GLU A 273 -10.78 30.01 -42.47
C GLU A 273 -11.01 30.82 -41.19
N ARG A 274 -11.68 31.97 -41.32
CA ARG A 274 -11.84 32.96 -40.23
C ARG A 274 -12.70 32.43 -39.08
N HIS A 275 -13.73 31.66 -39.39
CA HIS A 275 -14.62 31.00 -38.42
C HIS A 275 -13.84 30.05 -37.48
N GLU A 276 -13.01 29.18 -38.06
CA GLU A 276 -12.25 28.20 -37.29
C GLU A 276 -11.12 28.87 -36.49
N THR A 277 -10.52 29.93 -37.04
CA THR A 277 -9.45 30.68 -36.37
C THR A 277 -9.95 31.47 -35.17
N ILE A 278 -11.10 32.14 -35.28
CA ILE A 278 -11.68 32.92 -34.17
C ILE A 278 -12.20 32.01 -33.03
N LEU A 279 -12.75 30.84 -33.35
CA LEU A 279 -13.14 29.83 -32.34
C LEU A 279 -11.93 29.35 -31.52
N ASN A 280 -10.83 29.01 -32.20
CA ASN A 280 -9.59 28.55 -31.56
C ASN A 280 -8.92 29.66 -30.73
N LEU A 281 -8.99 30.91 -31.20
CA LEU A 281 -8.52 32.09 -30.48
C LEU A 281 -9.29 32.27 -29.16
N ILE A 282 -10.61 32.38 -29.25
CA ILE A 282 -11.49 32.60 -28.10
C ILE A 282 -11.34 31.46 -27.07
N GLY A 283 -11.18 30.23 -27.54
CA GLY A 283 -10.98 29.07 -26.67
C GLY A 283 -9.76 29.11 -25.79
N LYS A 284 -8.61 29.47 -26.37
CA LYS A 284 -7.35 29.62 -25.63
C LYS A 284 -7.44 30.73 -24.58
N ILE A 285 -8.20 31.78 -24.88
CA ILE A 285 -8.38 32.94 -24.01
C ILE A 285 -9.35 32.61 -22.86
N ILE A 286 -10.40 31.82 -23.09
CA ILE A 286 -11.32 31.38 -22.03
C ILE A 286 -10.62 30.48 -21.00
N ASP A 287 -9.76 29.56 -21.44
CA ASP A 287 -8.95 28.72 -20.55
C ASP A 287 -7.96 29.52 -19.68
N SER A 288 -7.72 30.79 -20.03
CA SER A 288 -6.84 31.70 -19.29
C SER A 288 -7.56 32.58 -18.24
N GLY A 289 -8.90 32.48 -18.16
CA GLY A 289 -9.70 33.13 -17.10
C GLY A 289 -10.07 34.60 -17.33
N LEU A 290 -9.88 35.13 -18.54
CA LEU A 290 -10.24 36.50 -18.92
C LEU A 290 -11.76 36.74 -18.92
N SER A 291 -12.17 37.99 -18.70
CA SER A 291 -13.57 38.42 -18.72
C SER A 291 -14.14 38.41 -20.13
N ASN A 292 -15.48 38.40 -20.24
CA ASN A 292 -16.15 38.39 -21.55
C ASN A 292 -15.82 39.65 -22.37
N GLU A 293 -15.69 40.81 -21.72
CA GLU A 293 -15.34 42.08 -22.37
C GLU A 293 -13.91 42.04 -22.94
N GLU A 294 -12.96 41.46 -22.20
CA GLU A 294 -11.58 41.29 -22.67
C GLU A 294 -11.51 40.33 -23.86
N ILE A 295 -12.26 39.23 -23.83
CA ILE A 295 -12.34 38.26 -24.94
C ILE A 295 -12.94 38.90 -26.20
N ILE A 296 -14.02 39.69 -26.06
CA ILE A 296 -14.63 40.44 -27.15
C ILE A 296 -13.64 41.42 -27.74
N THR A 297 -12.93 42.17 -26.88
CA THR A 297 -11.92 43.15 -27.29
C THR A 297 -10.79 42.49 -28.07
N ILE A 298 -10.28 41.35 -27.59
CA ILE A 298 -9.22 40.60 -28.30
C ILE A 298 -9.71 40.05 -29.63
N ALA A 299 -10.94 39.55 -29.71
CA ALA A 299 -11.53 39.06 -30.95
C ALA A 299 -11.76 40.18 -31.98
N GLN A 300 -12.15 41.38 -31.52
CA GLN A 300 -12.26 42.58 -32.35
C GLN A 300 -10.90 43.05 -32.88
N LEU A 301 -9.89 43.11 -32.01
CA LEU A 301 -8.52 43.47 -32.38
C LEU A 301 -7.91 42.47 -33.37
N TRP A 302 -8.23 41.18 -33.24
CA TRP A 302 -7.86 40.17 -34.22
C TRP A 302 -8.60 40.36 -35.56
N ASN A 303 -9.90 40.64 -35.54
CA ASN A 303 -10.68 40.80 -36.77
C ASN A 303 -10.22 42.02 -37.59
N GLN A 304 -9.82 43.11 -36.93
CA GLN A 304 -9.27 44.31 -37.56
C GLN A 304 -7.97 44.05 -38.35
N GLN A 305 -7.27 42.96 -38.07
CA GLN A 305 -6.05 42.58 -38.80
C GLN A 305 -6.35 41.79 -40.08
N ASN A 306 -7.57 41.29 -40.26
CA ASN A 306 -7.98 40.58 -41.47
C ASN A 306 -8.39 41.57 -42.56
N ASP A 307 -8.10 41.25 -43.83
CA ASP A 307 -8.47 42.08 -44.98
C ASP A 307 -9.32 41.27 -46.01
N PRO A 308 -10.57 41.66 -46.30
CA PRO A 308 -11.35 42.64 -45.54
C PRO A 308 -11.72 42.07 -44.16
N PRO A 309 -11.91 42.89 -43.12
CA PRO A 309 -12.40 42.41 -41.82
C PRO A 309 -13.80 41.79 -41.95
N LEU A 310 -14.16 40.84 -41.08
CA LEU A 310 -15.55 40.41 -40.97
C LEU A 310 -16.41 41.61 -40.57
N ASP A 311 -17.62 41.72 -41.11
CA ASP A 311 -18.57 42.73 -40.67
C ASP A 311 -18.93 42.53 -39.19
N ASN A 312 -19.28 43.61 -38.50
CA ASN A 312 -19.53 43.58 -37.06
C ASN A 312 -20.64 42.60 -36.66
N SER A 313 -21.70 42.47 -37.48
CA SER A 313 -22.81 41.55 -37.19
C SER A 313 -22.38 40.09 -37.28
N ARG A 314 -21.55 39.75 -38.28
CA ARG A 314 -20.99 38.41 -38.43
C ARG A 314 -19.92 38.10 -37.40
N LEU A 315 -19.04 39.05 -37.09
CA LEU A 315 -18.07 38.92 -36.00
C LEU A 315 -18.76 38.66 -34.66
N GLU A 316 -19.81 39.43 -34.34
CA GLU A 316 -20.60 39.20 -33.13
C GLU A 316 -21.27 37.82 -33.14
N LYS A 317 -21.78 37.36 -34.29
CA LYS A 317 -22.35 36.01 -34.42
C LYS A 317 -21.32 34.91 -34.17
N GLU A 318 -20.09 35.08 -34.65
CA GLU A 318 -18.99 34.13 -34.42
C GLU A 318 -18.50 34.14 -32.97
N ILE A 319 -18.34 35.33 -32.37
CA ILE A 319 -17.98 35.49 -30.96
C ILE A 319 -19.04 34.87 -30.05
N ASN A 320 -20.32 35.13 -30.34
CA ASN A 320 -21.43 34.56 -29.58
C ASN A 320 -21.51 33.03 -29.77
N GLY A 321 -21.27 32.51 -30.98
CA GLY A 321 -21.16 31.07 -31.23
C GLY A 321 -19.99 30.42 -30.49
N ALA A 322 -18.84 31.11 -30.39
CA ALA A 322 -17.67 30.67 -29.63
C ALA A 322 -17.93 30.69 -28.12
N PHE A 323 -18.58 31.74 -27.61
CA PHE A 323 -19.02 31.77 -26.22
C PHE A 323 -20.04 30.68 -25.92
N ASP A 324 -20.93 30.34 -26.85
CA ASP A 324 -21.87 29.23 -26.70
C ASP A 324 -21.16 27.86 -26.69
N PHE A 325 -20.12 27.69 -27.50
CA PHE A 325 -19.26 26.51 -27.50
C PHE A 325 -18.45 26.36 -26.19
N TYR A 326 -17.87 27.45 -25.66
CA TYR A 326 -17.07 27.45 -24.44
C TYR A 326 -17.85 27.70 -23.14
N LYS A 327 -19.16 27.94 -23.21
CA LYS A 327 -20.07 28.01 -22.05
C LYS A 327 -20.12 26.72 -21.24
N SER A 328 -19.52 25.62 -21.71
CA SER A 328 -19.44 24.35 -20.97
C SER A 328 -18.17 23.54 -21.23
N ARG A 329 -17.38 23.24 -20.18
CA ARG A 329 -16.35 22.20 -20.22
C ARG A 329 -16.90 20.91 -19.64
N SER A 330 -16.64 19.77 -20.27
CA SER A 330 -17.03 18.46 -19.76
C SER A 330 -15.80 17.59 -19.53
N GLY A 331 -15.79 16.82 -18.44
CA GLY A 331 -14.91 15.66 -18.25
C GLY A 331 -15.71 14.37 -18.46
N ASP A 332 -15.15 13.23 -18.04
CA ASP A 332 -15.74 11.91 -18.29
C ASP A 332 -17.16 11.73 -17.73
N TYR A 333 -17.51 12.47 -16.67
CA TYR A 333 -18.80 12.36 -15.97
C TYR A 333 -19.34 13.69 -15.44
N TRP A 334 -18.67 14.79 -15.73
CA TRP A 334 -19.01 16.08 -15.17
C TRP A 334 -19.01 17.15 -16.25
N ARG A 335 -19.82 18.19 -16.06
CA ARG A 335 -19.89 19.36 -16.92
C ARG A 335 -19.92 20.61 -16.05
N VAL A 336 -19.02 21.55 -16.31
CA VAL A 336 -19.01 22.87 -15.70
C VAL A 336 -19.49 23.89 -16.72
N LYS A 337 -20.52 24.66 -16.38
CA LYS A 337 -21.05 25.74 -17.22
C LYS A 337 -20.94 27.10 -16.53
N LYS A 338 -20.84 28.19 -17.31
CA LYS A 338 -20.96 29.54 -16.76
C LYS A 338 -22.44 29.86 -16.50
N SER A 339 -22.77 30.36 -15.31
CA SER A 339 -24.12 30.77 -14.90
C SER A 339 -24.11 32.20 -14.37
N LYS A 340 -25.30 32.79 -14.13
CA LYS A 340 -25.45 34.15 -13.58
C LYS A 340 -24.74 34.35 -12.23
N ASN A 341 -24.53 33.26 -11.46
CA ASN A 341 -23.93 33.28 -10.12
C ASN A 341 -22.52 32.66 -10.09
N GLY A 342 -21.82 32.60 -11.23
CA GLY A 342 -20.51 31.95 -11.38
C GLY A 342 -20.57 30.59 -12.06
N LEU A 343 -19.58 29.72 -11.83
CA LEU A 343 -19.51 28.39 -12.45
C LEU A 343 -20.51 27.41 -11.81
N SER A 344 -21.37 26.79 -12.61
CA SER A 344 -22.28 25.72 -12.20
C SER A 344 -21.74 24.35 -12.61
N VAL A 345 -21.76 23.40 -11.67
CA VAL A 345 -21.30 22.02 -11.90
C VAL A 345 -22.50 21.09 -12.03
N LYS A 346 -22.48 20.23 -13.04
CA LYS A 346 -23.42 19.12 -13.22
C LYS A 346 -22.64 17.82 -13.30
N ILE A 347 -23.04 16.83 -12.50
CA ILE A 347 -22.51 15.46 -12.57
C ILE A 347 -23.55 14.58 -13.27
N SER A 348 -23.15 13.85 -14.30
CA SER A 348 -23.96 12.79 -14.88
C SER A 348 -23.74 11.51 -14.08
N GLN A 349 -24.79 11.02 -13.42
CA GLN A 349 -24.70 9.83 -12.58
C GLN A 349 -24.37 8.57 -13.38
N ASP A 350 -24.98 8.39 -14.56
CA ASP A 350 -24.69 7.26 -15.44
C ASP A 350 -23.24 7.29 -15.92
N GLU A 351 -22.74 8.44 -16.36
CA GLU A 351 -21.34 8.57 -16.79
C GLU A 351 -20.36 8.41 -15.62
N PHE A 352 -20.73 8.86 -14.41
CA PHE A 352 -19.92 8.67 -13.20
C PHE A 352 -19.74 7.18 -12.90
N ILE A 353 -20.83 6.41 -12.94
CA ILE A 353 -20.79 4.96 -12.75
C ILE A 353 -20.03 4.27 -13.88
N ARG A 354 -20.24 4.67 -15.14
CA ARG A 354 -19.48 4.13 -16.28
C ARG A 354 -17.98 4.41 -16.16
N ASN A 355 -17.59 5.59 -15.67
CA ASN A 355 -16.20 5.93 -15.44
C ASN A 355 -15.58 5.04 -14.35
N LEU A 356 -16.27 4.84 -13.23
CA LEU A 356 -15.86 3.88 -12.20
C LEU A 356 -15.67 2.47 -12.78
N ASN A 357 -16.65 1.98 -13.54
CA ASN A 357 -16.60 0.66 -14.19
C ASN A 357 -15.37 0.51 -15.12
N LYS A 358 -15.09 1.55 -15.93
CA LYS A 358 -13.91 1.61 -16.83
C LYS A 358 -12.59 1.57 -16.06
N LYS A 359 -12.54 2.16 -14.87
CA LYS A 359 -11.36 2.17 -13.98
C LYS A 359 -11.24 0.89 -13.12
N GLY A 360 -12.07 -0.12 -13.43
CA GLY A 360 -12.00 -1.41 -12.78
C GLY A 360 -12.95 -1.58 -11.59
N TYR A 361 -13.55 -0.50 -11.09
CA TYR A 361 -14.48 -0.54 -9.97
C TYR A 361 -15.75 -1.30 -10.33
N GLY A 362 -16.30 -2.01 -9.36
CA GLY A 362 -17.49 -2.84 -9.52
C GLY A 362 -17.93 -3.40 -8.18
N LYS A 363 -18.86 -4.33 -8.23
CA LYS A 363 -19.23 -5.15 -7.07
C LYS A 363 -19.21 -6.61 -7.45
N THR A 364 -18.87 -7.51 -6.54
CA THR A 364 -19.06 -8.95 -6.74
C THR A 364 -20.06 -9.47 -5.73
N LEU A 365 -20.72 -10.59 -6.04
CA LEU A 365 -21.65 -11.26 -5.14
C LEU A 365 -20.96 -12.43 -4.45
N PHE A 366 -21.07 -12.47 -3.13
CA PHE A 366 -20.70 -13.61 -2.30
C PHE A 366 -21.97 -14.17 -1.65
N GLY A 367 -22.60 -15.15 -2.30
CA GLY A 367 -23.90 -15.65 -1.87
C GLY A 367 -24.97 -14.55 -1.96
N LYS A 368 -25.46 -14.08 -0.80
CA LYS A 368 -26.50 -13.05 -0.70
C LYS A 368 -25.97 -11.64 -0.41
N ILE A 369 -24.68 -11.51 -0.12
CA ILE A 369 -24.04 -10.21 0.15
C ILE A 369 -23.23 -9.79 -1.07
N TYR A 370 -23.06 -8.49 -1.27
CA TYR A 370 -22.11 -7.97 -2.25
C TYR A 370 -20.95 -7.28 -1.54
N GLU A 371 -19.80 -7.24 -2.21
CA GLU A 371 -18.69 -6.39 -1.82
C GLU A 371 -18.23 -5.55 -3.00
N PHE A 372 -17.76 -4.33 -2.71
CA PHE A 372 -17.13 -3.49 -3.73
C PHE A 372 -15.73 -4.00 -4.03
N VAL A 373 -15.39 -3.98 -5.32
CA VAL A 373 -14.10 -4.46 -5.81
C VAL A 373 -13.52 -3.49 -6.83
N GLN A 374 -12.20 -3.40 -6.86
CA GLN A 374 -11.46 -2.81 -7.97
C GLN A 374 -10.66 -3.91 -8.66
N ILE A 375 -10.89 -4.10 -9.97
CA ILE A 375 -10.13 -5.05 -10.77
C ILE A 375 -9.12 -4.29 -11.63
N ASN A 376 -7.84 -4.56 -11.43
CA ASN A 376 -6.75 -4.03 -12.24
C ASN A 376 -5.89 -5.18 -12.76
N GLN A 377 -5.70 -5.30 -14.07
CA GLN A 377 -4.89 -6.36 -14.70
C GLN A 377 -5.20 -7.77 -14.15
N ASN A 378 -6.47 -8.17 -14.07
CA ASN A 378 -6.94 -9.44 -13.47
C ASN A 378 -6.66 -9.61 -11.97
N VAL A 379 -6.33 -8.56 -11.24
CA VAL A 379 -6.23 -8.58 -9.78
C VAL A 379 -7.42 -7.82 -9.19
N ALA A 380 -8.29 -8.53 -8.50
CA ALA A 380 -9.39 -7.99 -7.73
C ALA A 380 -8.95 -7.63 -6.31
N LYS A 381 -9.24 -6.39 -5.90
CA LYS A 381 -9.04 -5.90 -4.55
C LYS A 381 -10.40 -5.52 -3.96
N VAL A 382 -10.70 -6.04 -2.76
CA VAL A 382 -11.86 -5.57 -1.98
C VAL A 382 -11.60 -4.14 -1.54
N ILE A 383 -12.60 -3.29 -1.71
CA ILE A 383 -12.53 -1.85 -1.44
C ILE A 383 -13.80 -1.40 -0.73
N THR A 384 -13.75 -0.18 -0.21
CA THR A 384 -14.86 0.49 0.47
C THR A 384 -15.35 1.68 -0.35
N PRO A 385 -16.57 2.21 -0.07
CA PRO A 385 -17.00 3.50 -0.60
C PRO A 385 -15.99 4.64 -0.37
N GLN A 386 -15.24 4.59 0.74
CA GLN A 386 -14.19 5.56 1.03
C GLN A 386 -13.03 5.47 0.03
N ASP A 387 -12.59 4.27 -0.33
CA ASP A 387 -11.53 4.07 -1.33
C ASP A 387 -11.93 4.64 -2.71
N ILE A 388 -13.19 4.45 -3.11
CA ILE A 388 -13.74 5.01 -4.36
C ILE A 388 -13.74 6.54 -4.30
N LYS A 389 -14.20 7.11 -3.19
CA LYS A 389 -14.21 8.56 -2.95
C LYS A 389 -12.80 9.14 -3.04
N ASP A 390 -11.86 8.55 -2.31
CA ASP A 390 -10.48 9.04 -2.26
C ASP A 390 -9.83 8.93 -3.64
N PHE A 391 -10.08 7.85 -4.40
CA PHE A 391 -9.65 7.72 -5.79
C PHE A 391 -10.17 8.86 -6.69
N VAL A 392 -11.49 9.09 -6.71
CA VAL A 392 -12.10 10.11 -7.56
C VAL A 392 -11.58 11.52 -7.22
N LEU A 393 -11.47 11.83 -5.92
CA LEU A 393 -10.96 13.12 -5.48
C LEU A 393 -9.48 13.31 -5.83
N ASN A 394 -8.68 12.25 -5.74
CA ASN A 394 -7.26 12.25 -6.11
C ASN A 394 -7.05 12.37 -7.63
N GLU A 395 -7.91 11.76 -8.47
CA GLU A 395 -7.85 11.95 -9.93
C GLU A 395 -8.09 13.42 -10.31
N LEU A 396 -9.13 14.05 -9.74
CA LEU A 396 -9.42 15.47 -9.99
C LEU A 396 -8.32 16.40 -9.49
N GLU A 397 -7.66 16.02 -8.38
CA GLU A 397 -6.52 16.76 -7.83
C GLU A 397 -5.28 16.65 -8.70
N LYS A 398 -4.98 15.47 -9.25
CA LYS A 398 -3.88 15.27 -10.21
C LYS A 398 -4.06 16.10 -11.48
N GLU A 399 -5.29 16.26 -11.97
CA GLU A 399 -5.57 17.12 -13.14
C GLU A 399 -5.25 18.60 -12.85
N ASN A 400 -5.46 19.05 -11.61
CA ASN A 400 -5.10 20.37 -11.09
C ASN A 400 -5.55 21.57 -11.95
N THR A 401 -6.73 21.49 -12.58
CA THR A 401 -7.33 22.61 -13.34
C THR A 401 -8.35 23.37 -12.51
N LEU A 402 -8.70 24.60 -12.92
CA LEU A 402 -9.78 25.37 -12.29
C LEU A 402 -11.11 24.58 -12.28
N PHE A 403 -11.40 23.87 -13.38
CA PHE A 403 -12.62 23.08 -13.53
C PHE A 403 -12.59 21.82 -12.66
N SER A 404 -11.47 21.08 -12.62
CA SER A 404 -11.35 19.88 -11.79
C SER A 404 -11.44 20.21 -10.29
N LYS A 405 -10.87 21.34 -9.86
CA LYS A 405 -11.03 21.88 -8.49
C LYS A 405 -12.49 22.20 -8.16
N LYS A 406 -13.20 22.89 -9.07
CA LYS A 406 -14.62 23.22 -8.87
C LYS A 406 -15.50 21.97 -8.78
N VAL A 407 -15.21 20.96 -9.60
CA VAL A 407 -15.88 19.66 -9.58
C VAL A 407 -15.58 18.93 -8.28
N LYS A 408 -14.32 18.94 -7.80
CA LYS A 408 -13.91 18.36 -6.53
C LYS A 408 -14.67 18.98 -5.35
N GLU A 409 -14.73 20.32 -5.26
CA GLU A 409 -15.52 21.05 -4.26
C GLU A 409 -17.00 20.65 -4.30
N TYR A 410 -17.59 20.58 -5.50
CA TYR A 410 -18.99 20.20 -5.67
C TYR A 410 -19.25 18.77 -5.20
N LEU A 411 -18.36 17.82 -5.52
CA LEU A 411 -18.46 16.43 -5.05
C LEU A 411 -18.28 16.33 -3.54
N LEU A 412 -17.38 17.13 -2.94
CA LEU A 412 -17.18 17.20 -1.49
C LEU A 412 -18.43 17.70 -0.75
N ASP A 413 -19.11 18.72 -1.28
CA ASP A 413 -20.38 19.21 -0.75
C ASP A 413 -21.52 18.16 -0.87
N LYS A 414 -21.38 17.23 -1.82
CA LYS A 414 -22.39 16.20 -2.14
C LYS A 414 -21.90 14.77 -1.88
N VAL A 415 -21.03 14.58 -0.88
CA VAL A 415 -20.44 13.27 -0.57
C VAL A 415 -21.51 12.20 -0.31
N SER A 416 -22.52 12.52 0.50
CA SER A 416 -23.63 11.61 0.81
C SER A 416 -24.46 11.21 -0.42
N LYS A 417 -24.41 11.99 -1.50
CA LYS A 417 -25.12 11.69 -2.75
C LYS A 417 -24.29 10.80 -3.69
N TYR A 418 -23.03 11.15 -3.93
CA TYR A 418 -22.19 10.50 -4.95
C TYR A 418 -21.27 9.39 -4.41
N PHE A 419 -21.10 9.31 -3.09
CA PHE A 419 -20.26 8.30 -2.44
C PHE A 419 -20.98 7.57 -1.30
N SER A 420 -22.31 7.61 -1.27
CA SER A 420 -23.08 6.70 -0.42
C SER A 420 -23.08 5.30 -1.01
N GLU A 421 -23.13 4.30 -0.14
CA GLU A 421 -23.23 2.89 -0.50
C GLU A 421 -24.41 2.62 -1.44
N ARG A 422 -25.59 3.20 -1.17
CA ARG A 422 -26.78 3.11 -2.03
C ARG A 422 -26.59 3.66 -3.45
N PHE A 423 -25.76 4.68 -3.63
CA PHE A 423 -25.46 5.17 -4.98
C PHE A 423 -24.42 4.28 -5.65
N LEU A 424 -23.36 3.93 -4.92
CA LEU A 424 -22.25 3.15 -5.44
C LEU A 424 -22.65 1.70 -5.74
N GLU A 425 -23.66 1.13 -5.07
CA GLU A 425 -24.16 -0.23 -5.38
C GLU A 425 -24.71 -0.36 -6.81
N THR A 426 -24.86 0.75 -7.54
CA THR A 426 -25.25 0.76 -8.95
C THR A 426 -24.09 0.47 -9.92
N VAL A 427 -22.85 0.36 -9.45
CA VAL A 427 -21.71 -0.14 -10.26
C VAL A 427 -21.98 -1.56 -10.77
N THR A 428 -21.32 -1.91 -11.87
CA THR A 428 -21.56 -3.20 -12.53
C THR A 428 -21.17 -4.36 -11.60
N THR A 429 -22.04 -5.38 -11.55
CA THR A 429 -21.69 -6.64 -10.93
C THR A 429 -20.65 -7.36 -11.79
N LYS A 430 -19.49 -7.65 -11.23
CA LYS A 430 -18.42 -8.42 -11.85
C LYS A 430 -18.39 -9.81 -11.23
N GLU A 431 -18.42 -10.82 -12.07
CA GLU A 431 -18.24 -12.20 -11.65
C GLU A 431 -16.73 -12.45 -11.47
N ILE A 432 -16.30 -12.66 -10.22
CA ILE A 432 -14.93 -13.03 -9.91
C ILE A 432 -14.90 -14.53 -9.67
N ILE A 433 -14.48 -15.26 -10.69
CA ILE A 433 -14.21 -16.70 -10.57
C ILE A 433 -12.85 -16.85 -9.90
N LYS A 434 -12.81 -17.50 -8.72
CA LYS A 434 -11.55 -17.81 -8.03
C LYS A 434 -10.67 -18.61 -8.99
N MET A 435 -9.49 -18.09 -9.29
CA MET A 435 -8.51 -18.85 -10.04
C MET A 435 -8.08 -20.07 -9.23
N SER A 436 -8.36 -21.25 -9.76
CA SER A 436 -7.81 -22.52 -9.27
C SER A 436 -6.68 -22.97 -10.20
N ASP A 437 -5.78 -23.77 -9.64
CA ASP A 437 -4.73 -24.39 -10.44
C ASP A 437 -5.36 -25.47 -11.34
N PRO A 438 -5.03 -25.50 -12.65
CA PRO A 438 -5.35 -26.62 -13.52
C PRO A 438 -4.64 -27.91 -13.06
N LYS A 439 -5.07 -29.05 -13.59
CA LYS A 439 -4.50 -30.36 -13.23
C LYS A 439 -2.99 -30.48 -13.49
N ASP A 440 -2.48 -29.79 -14.51
CA ASP A 440 -1.13 -29.96 -15.05
C ASP A 440 -0.19 -28.77 -14.78
N CYS A 441 -0.65 -27.75 -14.06
CA CYS A 441 0.18 -26.62 -13.66
C CYS A 441 -0.28 -25.98 -12.35
N SER A 442 0.58 -25.16 -11.75
CA SER A 442 0.30 -24.41 -10.54
C SER A 442 0.74 -22.95 -10.70
N TYR A 443 -0.03 -22.01 -10.18
CA TYR A 443 0.29 -20.59 -10.24
C TYR A 443 0.71 -20.06 -8.87
N LEU A 444 1.85 -19.38 -8.85
CA LEU A 444 2.36 -18.62 -7.71
C LEU A 444 2.41 -17.13 -8.08
N PHE A 445 1.84 -16.29 -7.23
CA PHE A 445 1.65 -14.87 -7.51
C PHE A 445 2.62 -14.04 -6.66
N PHE A 446 3.64 -13.43 -7.29
CA PHE A 446 4.63 -12.56 -6.64
C PHE A 446 4.38 -11.10 -7.03
N LYS A 447 4.88 -10.12 -6.25
CA LYS A 447 4.64 -8.69 -6.52
C LYS A 447 4.96 -8.26 -7.96
N ASN A 448 6.04 -8.80 -8.53
CA ASN A 448 6.56 -8.44 -9.84
C ASN A 448 6.10 -9.34 -10.99
N THR A 449 5.67 -10.58 -10.72
CA THR A 449 5.37 -11.57 -11.77
C THR A 449 4.49 -12.71 -11.26
N VAL A 450 3.92 -13.46 -12.19
CA VAL A 450 3.28 -14.74 -11.92
C VAL A 450 4.21 -15.86 -12.39
N VAL A 451 4.47 -16.82 -11.52
CA VAL A 451 5.23 -18.03 -11.83
C VAL A 451 4.24 -19.18 -12.08
N LYS A 452 4.21 -19.68 -13.31
CA LYS A 452 3.42 -20.85 -13.71
C LYS A 452 4.32 -22.09 -13.74
N VAL A 453 4.22 -22.94 -12.72
CA VAL A 453 4.95 -24.21 -12.61
C VAL A 453 4.24 -25.26 -13.45
N LYS A 454 4.96 -26.01 -14.29
CA LYS A 454 4.38 -26.94 -15.27
C LYS A 454 4.71 -28.39 -14.94
N LYS A 455 3.74 -29.29 -15.16
CA LYS A 455 3.96 -30.74 -15.11
C LYS A 455 5.03 -31.23 -16.09
N SER A 456 5.15 -30.59 -17.26
CA SER A 456 6.19 -30.91 -18.25
C SER A 456 7.62 -30.61 -17.77
N GLY A 457 7.75 -29.93 -16.63
CA GLY A 457 9.00 -29.50 -16.04
C GLY A 457 9.23 -28.00 -16.15
N GLY A 458 9.90 -27.46 -15.12
CA GLY A 458 10.21 -26.04 -14.95
C GLY A 458 9.01 -25.11 -14.76
N TYR A 459 9.26 -23.81 -14.93
CA TYR A 459 8.24 -22.76 -14.79
C TYR A 459 8.30 -21.72 -15.92
N GLU A 460 7.20 -21.00 -16.11
CA GLU A 460 7.07 -19.84 -17.00
C GLU A 460 6.75 -18.59 -16.19
N LEU A 461 7.33 -17.46 -16.59
CA LEU A 461 6.98 -16.16 -16.04
C LEU A 461 5.93 -15.50 -16.93
N MET A 462 4.89 -14.93 -16.32
CA MET A 462 3.83 -14.23 -17.03
C MET A 462 3.42 -12.96 -16.27
N GLU A 463 2.76 -12.05 -16.98
CA GLU A 463 2.16 -10.86 -16.37
C GLU A 463 0.73 -11.16 -15.88
N TYR A 464 0.29 -10.41 -14.87
CA TYR A 464 -1.06 -10.56 -14.31
C TYR A 464 -2.18 -10.34 -15.36
N LYS A 465 -1.97 -9.43 -16.31
CA LYS A 465 -2.92 -9.15 -17.40
C LYS A 465 -3.17 -10.36 -18.32
N ASP A 466 -2.24 -11.31 -18.35
CA ASP A 466 -2.29 -12.51 -19.19
C ASP A 466 -2.86 -13.72 -18.45
N LEU A 467 -3.28 -13.55 -17.18
CA LEU A 467 -3.93 -14.60 -16.41
C LEU A 467 -5.27 -15.03 -17.05
N PRO A 468 -5.60 -16.33 -17.01
CA PRO A 468 -6.84 -16.86 -17.58
C PRO A 468 -8.09 -16.40 -16.80
N SER A 469 -7.94 -16.00 -15.54
CA SER A 469 -9.03 -15.55 -14.68
C SER A 469 -8.53 -14.54 -13.66
N THR A 470 -9.47 -13.83 -13.02
CA THR A 470 -9.14 -12.85 -11.97
C THR A 470 -8.72 -13.55 -10.68
N ILE A 471 -7.73 -12.97 -9.99
CA ILE A 471 -7.29 -13.41 -8.66
C ILE A 471 -7.59 -12.35 -7.62
N TRP A 472 -7.62 -12.73 -6.35
CA TRP A 472 -7.66 -11.77 -5.25
C TRP A 472 -6.27 -11.21 -4.95
N SER A 473 -6.18 -9.92 -4.65
CA SER A 473 -4.92 -9.27 -4.25
C SER A 473 -4.29 -9.91 -3.02
N THR A 474 -5.09 -10.54 -2.15
CA THR A 474 -4.62 -11.29 -0.98
C THR A 474 -3.84 -12.56 -1.35
N GLN A 475 -3.99 -13.07 -2.58
CA GLN A 475 -3.23 -14.23 -3.06
C GLN A 475 -1.82 -13.88 -3.52
N ILE A 476 -1.49 -12.58 -3.63
CA ILE A 476 -0.17 -12.10 -4.04
C ILE A 476 0.76 -12.11 -2.83
N MET A 477 1.85 -12.86 -2.93
CA MET A 477 2.88 -12.93 -1.90
C MET A 477 3.60 -11.59 -1.79
N ASP A 478 3.88 -11.16 -0.56
CA ASP A 478 4.46 -9.84 -0.25
C ASP A 478 5.98 -9.72 -0.58
N ARG A 479 6.46 -10.42 -1.62
CA ARG A 479 7.85 -10.43 -2.07
C ARG A 479 7.95 -10.54 -3.60
N GLU A 480 9.10 -10.18 -4.14
CA GLU A 480 9.41 -10.31 -5.56
C GLU A 480 10.05 -11.66 -5.87
N PHE A 481 9.67 -12.26 -7.00
CA PHE A 481 10.35 -13.46 -7.49
C PHE A 481 11.68 -13.07 -8.12
N LYS A 482 12.76 -13.72 -7.67
CA LYS A 482 14.10 -13.58 -8.24
C LYS A 482 14.54 -14.89 -8.86
N LYS A 483 14.63 -14.92 -10.20
CA LYS A 483 15.11 -16.07 -10.94
C LYS A 483 16.53 -16.44 -10.54
N ILE A 484 16.77 -17.72 -10.27
CA ILE A 484 18.08 -18.30 -10.04
C ILE A 484 18.41 -19.19 -11.25
N ASP A 485 19.47 -18.85 -12.00
CA ASP A 485 19.83 -19.59 -13.21
C ASP A 485 20.45 -20.97 -12.90
N LYS A 486 21.10 -21.12 -11.74
CA LYS A 486 21.68 -22.39 -11.30
C LYS A 486 21.60 -22.54 -9.79
N LYS A 487 21.02 -23.65 -9.33
CA LYS A 487 21.05 -24.06 -7.93
C LYS A 487 22.48 -24.51 -7.58
N THR A 488 23.19 -23.70 -6.79
CA THR A 488 24.56 -23.99 -6.33
C THR A 488 24.57 -24.71 -4.99
N SER A 489 23.53 -24.53 -4.19
CA SER A 489 23.35 -25.16 -2.87
C SER A 489 21.87 -25.35 -2.56
N ARG A 490 21.58 -26.16 -1.54
CA ARG A 490 20.24 -26.24 -0.94
C ARG A 490 19.85 -24.90 -0.33
N SER A 491 18.55 -24.62 -0.29
CA SER A 491 18.05 -23.60 0.65
C SER A 491 18.22 -24.09 2.08
N GLU A 492 18.25 -23.18 3.05
CA GLU A 492 18.26 -23.53 4.47
C GLU A 492 17.02 -24.35 4.84
N PHE A 493 15.87 -24.05 4.24
CA PHE A 493 14.66 -24.85 4.45
C PHE A 493 14.75 -26.26 3.87
N GLU A 494 15.30 -26.41 2.67
CA GLU A 494 15.56 -27.73 2.09
C GLU A 494 16.55 -28.54 2.94
N GLN A 495 17.62 -27.90 3.43
CA GLN A 495 18.58 -28.54 4.32
C GLN A 495 17.94 -28.93 5.65
N PHE A 496 17.10 -28.06 6.21
CA PHE A 496 16.30 -28.34 7.39
C PHE A 496 15.38 -29.56 7.17
N LEU A 497 14.68 -29.64 6.03
CA LEU A 497 13.84 -30.80 5.72
C LEU A 497 14.66 -32.08 5.64
N TYR A 498 15.78 -32.05 4.92
CA TYR A 498 16.72 -33.19 4.81
C TYR A 498 17.17 -33.68 6.19
N ASN A 499 17.49 -32.77 7.10
CA ASN A 499 17.83 -33.12 8.48
C ASN A 499 16.64 -33.74 9.24
N THR A 500 15.44 -33.14 9.15
CA THR A 500 14.22 -33.63 9.84
C THR A 500 13.73 -34.99 9.36
N VAL A 501 14.14 -35.43 8.17
CA VAL A 501 13.81 -36.77 7.67
C VAL A 501 14.95 -37.77 7.84
N GLY A 502 15.98 -37.42 8.61
CA GLY A 502 17.07 -38.33 8.95
C GLY A 502 18.15 -38.43 7.87
N ARG A 503 18.28 -37.39 7.03
CA ARG A 503 19.25 -37.31 5.94
C ARG A 503 19.08 -38.44 4.92
N ASP A 504 17.82 -38.76 4.66
CA ASP A 504 17.38 -39.81 3.75
C ASP A 504 16.72 -39.18 2.53
N ASP A 505 17.28 -39.43 1.34
CA ASP A 505 16.82 -38.81 0.09
C ASP A 505 15.42 -39.30 -0.32
N ASP A 506 15.05 -40.56 -0.05
CA ASP A 506 13.73 -41.10 -0.36
C ASP A 506 12.67 -40.47 0.55
N LYS A 507 12.99 -40.25 1.82
CA LYS A 507 12.11 -39.51 2.74
C LYS A 507 12.05 -38.02 2.38
N LEU A 508 13.15 -37.42 1.90
CA LEU A 508 13.15 -36.05 1.41
C LEU A 508 12.22 -35.90 0.19
N LEU A 509 12.27 -36.82 -0.77
CA LEU A 509 11.35 -36.85 -1.90
C LEU A 509 9.88 -36.98 -1.45
N ALA A 510 9.61 -37.84 -0.47
CA ALA A 510 8.27 -38.01 0.08
C ALA A 510 7.73 -36.71 0.68
N ILE A 511 8.49 -36.03 1.56
CA ILE A 511 8.04 -34.76 2.17
C ILE A 511 7.97 -33.62 1.14
N SER A 512 8.92 -33.54 0.20
CA SER A 512 8.87 -32.56 -0.88
C SER A 512 7.64 -32.74 -1.77
N SER A 513 7.26 -33.98 -2.09
CA SER A 513 6.03 -34.25 -2.86
C SER A 513 4.76 -33.90 -2.07
N ALA A 514 4.77 -34.07 -0.75
CA ALA A 514 3.67 -33.66 0.12
C ALA A 514 3.53 -32.14 0.21
N ILE A 515 4.65 -31.42 0.28
CA ILE A 515 4.66 -29.95 0.20
C ILE A 515 4.12 -29.51 -1.17
N GLY A 516 4.59 -30.11 -2.27
CA GLY A 516 4.07 -29.86 -3.61
C GLY A 516 2.57 -30.09 -3.73
N TYR A 517 2.06 -31.18 -3.16
CA TYR A 517 0.63 -31.48 -3.08
C TYR A 517 -0.15 -30.39 -2.35
N LEU A 518 0.35 -29.88 -1.22
CA LEU A 518 -0.30 -28.81 -0.47
C LEU A 518 -0.26 -27.46 -1.20
N LEU A 519 0.80 -27.20 -1.96
CA LEU A 519 0.96 -25.98 -2.74
C LEU A 519 0.17 -26.00 -4.06
N HIS A 520 -0.17 -27.15 -4.63
CA HIS A 520 -1.04 -27.22 -5.80
C HIS A 520 -2.51 -27.12 -5.38
N ARG A 521 -3.30 -26.20 -5.92
CA ARG A 521 -4.71 -26.03 -5.51
C ARG A 521 -5.66 -27.06 -6.12
N TYR A 522 -5.30 -27.68 -7.24
CA TYR A 522 -6.15 -28.68 -7.87
C TYR A 522 -6.42 -29.85 -6.92
N LYS A 523 -7.68 -30.26 -6.83
CA LYS A 523 -8.13 -31.41 -6.08
C LYS A 523 -8.72 -32.46 -7.02
N ASP A 524 -8.18 -33.67 -6.93
CA ASP A 524 -8.72 -34.85 -7.59
C ASP A 524 -9.45 -35.69 -6.53
N LYS A 525 -10.74 -35.95 -6.73
CA LYS A 525 -11.56 -36.77 -5.82
C LYS A 525 -10.95 -38.14 -5.57
N SER A 526 -10.21 -38.69 -6.53
CA SER A 526 -9.59 -40.02 -6.43
C SER A 526 -8.30 -40.04 -5.61
N VAL A 527 -7.69 -38.89 -5.31
CA VAL A 527 -6.34 -38.80 -4.69
C VAL A 527 -6.31 -37.89 -3.45
N THR A 528 -7.43 -37.24 -3.09
CA THR A 528 -7.42 -36.24 -2.01
C THR A 528 -7.10 -36.88 -0.66
N LYS A 529 -5.96 -36.46 -0.09
CA LYS A 529 -5.41 -36.91 1.21
C LYS A 529 -5.18 -35.74 2.16
N ALA A 530 -5.21 -36.02 3.46
CA ALA A 530 -4.66 -35.16 4.50
C ALA A 530 -3.19 -35.51 4.73
N ILE A 531 -2.32 -34.50 4.76
CA ILE A 531 -0.90 -34.69 5.09
C ILE A 531 -0.75 -34.68 6.62
N VAL A 532 -0.12 -35.70 7.18
CA VAL A 532 0.10 -35.85 8.61
C VAL A 532 1.59 -35.84 8.89
N LEU A 533 2.04 -34.86 9.66
CA LEU A 533 3.39 -34.77 10.20
C LEU A 533 3.37 -35.30 11.64
N MET A 534 4.17 -36.33 11.91
CA MET A 534 4.30 -36.90 13.25
C MET A 534 5.76 -37.06 13.66
N ASP A 535 6.01 -37.19 14.95
CA ASP A 535 7.35 -37.51 15.44
C ASP A 535 7.68 -38.99 15.24
N GLU A 536 8.94 -39.27 14.96
CA GLU A 536 9.48 -40.63 14.80
C GLU A 536 9.66 -41.32 16.16
N ALA A 537 9.93 -40.57 17.23
CA ALA A 537 10.12 -41.10 18.58
C ALA A 537 8.95 -41.99 19.02
N ILE A 538 9.26 -43.19 19.50
CA ILE A 538 8.27 -44.20 19.90
C ILE A 538 7.75 -43.93 21.33
N ASP A 539 8.60 -43.34 22.19
CA ASP A 539 8.25 -43.04 23.58
C ASP A 539 7.07 -42.06 23.69
N SER A 540 6.29 -42.27 24.75
CA SER A 540 5.02 -41.56 24.99
C SER A 540 5.18 -40.10 25.43
N GLU A 541 6.41 -39.65 25.71
CA GLU A 541 6.68 -38.28 26.12
C GLU A 541 6.80 -37.35 24.89
N PRO A 542 6.05 -36.22 24.85
CA PRO A 542 6.14 -35.27 23.75
C PRO A 542 7.51 -34.57 23.72
N GLU A 543 8.39 -35.01 22.83
CA GLU A 543 9.72 -34.39 22.63
C GLU A 543 9.64 -32.97 22.04
N GLY A 544 8.53 -32.62 21.37
CA GLY A 544 8.31 -31.29 20.81
C GLY A 544 9.41 -30.83 19.85
N ARG A 545 9.25 -29.64 19.25
CA ARG A 545 10.33 -28.94 18.49
C ARG A 545 11.00 -29.68 17.31
N THR A 546 10.48 -30.83 16.87
CA THR A 546 10.92 -31.58 15.68
C THR A 546 10.74 -30.85 14.34
N GLY A 547 10.14 -29.66 14.35
CA GLY A 547 10.02 -28.81 13.16
C GLY A 547 8.66 -28.80 12.47
N LYS A 548 7.67 -29.58 12.94
CA LYS A 548 6.32 -29.67 12.36
C LYS A 548 5.66 -28.30 12.10
N SER A 549 5.69 -27.40 13.09
CA SER A 549 5.12 -26.06 12.95
C SER A 549 5.92 -25.14 12.00
N LEU A 550 7.23 -25.39 11.82
CA LEU A 550 8.05 -24.63 10.90
C LEU A 550 7.71 -24.99 9.44
N ILE A 551 7.41 -26.27 9.17
CA ILE A 551 6.93 -26.74 7.87
C ILE A 551 5.57 -26.10 7.53
N GLY A 552 4.61 -26.13 8.47
CA GLY A 552 3.32 -25.44 8.30
C GLY A 552 3.49 -23.94 8.02
N LYS A 553 4.42 -23.30 8.75
CA LYS A 553 4.76 -21.89 8.53
C LYS A 553 5.36 -21.64 7.14
N ALA A 554 6.27 -22.49 6.66
CA ALA A 554 6.88 -22.39 5.33
C ALA A 554 5.81 -22.42 4.23
N ILE A 555 4.86 -23.34 4.34
CA ILE A 555 3.74 -23.48 3.39
C ILE A 555 2.84 -22.23 3.39
N SER A 556 2.61 -21.62 4.57
CA SER A 556 1.80 -20.40 4.70
C SER A 556 2.36 -19.18 3.96
N TYR A 557 3.65 -19.19 3.57
CA TYR A 557 4.23 -18.12 2.75
C TYR A 557 3.84 -18.19 1.26
N PHE A 558 3.19 -19.27 0.82
CA PHE A 558 2.77 -19.48 -0.59
C PHE A 558 1.26 -19.69 -0.76
N ARG A 559 0.60 -20.17 0.29
CA ARG A 559 -0.83 -20.50 0.30
C ARG A 559 -1.48 -20.02 1.58
N GLU A 560 -2.71 -19.54 1.46
CA GLU A 560 -3.49 -19.06 2.59
C GLU A 560 -3.82 -20.25 3.51
N SER A 561 -3.14 -20.33 4.65
CA SER A 561 -3.29 -21.41 5.62
C SER A 561 -4.04 -20.91 6.86
N VAL A 562 -5.16 -21.57 7.19
CA VAL A 562 -5.92 -21.33 8.42
C VAL A 562 -5.48 -22.33 9.47
N ARG A 563 -4.82 -21.82 10.51
CA ARG A 563 -4.35 -22.64 11.62
C ARG A 563 -5.42 -22.78 12.70
N ILE A 564 -5.77 -24.03 13.02
CA ILE A 564 -6.75 -24.39 14.04
C ILE A 564 -6.01 -25.03 15.22
N ASP A 565 -6.14 -24.40 16.40
CA ASP A 565 -5.69 -25.00 17.66
C ASP A 565 -6.63 -26.13 18.07
N SER A 566 -6.17 -27.34 17.82
CA SER A 566 -6.92 -28.56 18.05
C SER A 566 -7.17 -28.87 19.55
N LYS A 567 -6.44 -28.25 20.48
CA LYS A 567 -6.67 -28.45 21.92
C LYS A 567 -8.01 -27.88 22.37
N ASN A 568 -8.43 -26.79 21.73
CA ASN A 568 -9.67 -26.05 21.97
C ASN A 568 -10.75 -26.35 20.92
N PHE A 569 -10.47 -27.25 19.97
CA PHE A 569 -11.35 -27.58 18.86
C PHE A 569 -12.33 -28.70 19.21
N ALA A 570 -13.60 -28.52 18.86
CA ALA A 570 -14.64 -29.56 18.92
C ALA A 570 -15.36 -29.65 17.58
N PHE A 571 -15.48 -30.87 17.04
CA PHE A 571 -16.16 -31.15 15.77
C PHE A 571 -17.70 -30.97 15.82
N GLY A 572 -18.28 -30.78 17.00
CA GLY A 572 -19.74 -30.72 17.20
C GLY A 572 -20.34 -29.32 17.14
N ASP A 573 -19.52 -28.27 17.11
CA ASP A 573 -20.01 -26.89 17.12
C ASP A 573 -20.36 -26.44 15.69
N LYS A 574 -21.51 -25.80 15.50
CA LYS A 574 -21.89 -25.22 14.20
C LYS A 574 -20.84 -24.27 13.62
N PHE A 575 -19.98 -23.69 14.46
CA PHE A 575 -18.95 -22.71 14.10
C PHE A 575 -17.54 -23.29 14.03
N THR A 576 -17.38 -24.63 13.96
CA THR A 576 -16.10 -25.34 13.91
C THR A 576 -15.13 -24.76 12.87
N PHE A 577 -15.64 -24.33 11.72
CA PHE A 577 -14.85 -23.83 10.59
C PHE A 577 -14.99 -22.32 10.34
N GLN A 578 -15.48 -21.55 11.32
CA GLN A 578 -15.74 -20.12 11.16
C GLN A 578 -14.51 -19.28 10.76
N GLN A 579 -13.30 -19.78 10.93
CA GLN A 579 -12.07 -19.06 10.56
C GLN A 579 -11.75 -19.20 9.07
N ILE A 580 -12.38 -20.15 8.39
CA ILE A 580 -12.19 -20.39 6.96
C ILE A 580 -12.88 -19.28 6.17
N ASN A 581 -12.20 -18.82 5.13
CA ASN A 581 -12.71 -17.85 4.18
C ASN A 581 -12.61 -18.43 2.75
N PRO A 582 -13.25 -17.83 1.74
CA PRO A 582 -13.19 -18.33 0.37
C PRO A 582 -11.78 -18.39 -0.25
N SER A 583 -10.82 -17.62 0.28
CA SER A 583 -9.42 -17.66 -0.15
C SER A 583 -8.58 -18.74 0.54
N SER A 584 -9.07 -19.38 1.61
CA SER A 584 -8.32 -20.42 2.33
C SER A 584 -7.97 -21.58 1.40
N ASP A 585 -6.69 -21.92 1.35
CA ASP A 585 -6.15 -23.01 0.53
C ASP A 585 -5.84 -24.24 1.41
N ILE A 586 -5.48 -24.03 2.68
CA ILE A 586 -5.04 -25.08 3.61
C ILE A 586 -5.67 -24.89 5.00
N ILE A 587 -6.09 -25.98 5.64
CA ILE A 587 -6.45 -26.04 7.06
C ILE A 587 -5.33 -26.78 7.79
N GLU A 588 -4.67 -26.09 8.73
CA GLU A 588 -3.61 -26.65 9.57
C GLU A 588 -4.15 -26.99 10.96
N PHE A 589 -4.35 -28.28 11.24
CA PHE A 589 -4.61 -28.76 12.59
C PHE A 589 -3.30 -28.99 13.31
N ASN A 590 -2.96 -28.08 14.23
CA ASN A 590 -1.71 -28.19 14.95
C ASN A 590 -1.87 -28.91 16.30
N ASP A 591 -0.95 -29.83 16.58
CA ASP A 591 -0.79 -30.58 17.84
C ASP A 591 -2.05 -31.36 18.26
N VAL A 592 -2.59 -32.18 17.35
CA VAL A 592 -3.82 -32.95 17.60
C VAL A 592 -3.64 -34.02 18.68
N LYS A 593 -4.66 -34.15 19.53
CA LYS A 593 -4.73 -35.09 20.66
C LYS A 593 -4.79 -36.56 20.18
N PRO A 594 -4.41 -37.55 21.02
CA PRO A 594 -4.41 -38.97 20.67
C PRO A 594 -5.75 -39.53 20.18
N ASN A 595 -6.87 -38.95 20.62
CA ASN A 595 -8.23 -39.39 20.29
C ASN A 595 -8.89 -38.46 19.26
N PHE A 596 -8.10 -37.84 18.39
CA PHE A 596 -8.62 -37.00 17.31
C PHE A 596 -9.44 -37.85 16.32
N ASP A 597 -10.72 -37.54 16.21
CA ASP A 597 -11.67 -38.26 15.36
C ASP A 597 -11.54 -37.81 13.89
N PHE A 598 -10.54 -38.35 13.21
CA PHE A 598 -10.24 -38.01 11.80
C PHE A 598 -11.37 -38.40 10.84
N GLU A 599 -12.19 -39.40 11.17
CA GLU A 599 -13.31 -39.83 10.30
C GLU A 599 -14.32 -38.70 10.06
N ARG A 600 -14.47 -37.78 11.03
CA ARG A 600 -15.31 -36.58 10.87
C ARG A 600 -14.82 -35.62 9.79
N LEU A 601 -13.55 -35.70 9.40
CA LEU A 601 -13.03 -34.93 8.28
C LEU A 601 -13.30 -35.59 6.93
N PHE A 602 -13.75 -36.84 6.86
CA PHE A 602 -13.95 -37.53 5.56
C PHE A 602 -14.92 -36.80 4.64
N SER A 603 -16.07 -36.37 5.17
CA SER A 603 -17.05 -35.59 4.41
C SER A 603 -16.46 -34.26 3.97
N VAL A 604 -15.71 -33.56 4.84
CA VAL A 604 -15.08 -32.28 4.50
C VAL A 604 -13.95 -32.43 3.47
N ILE A 605 -13.24 -33.56 3.51
CA ILE A 605 -12.16 -33.88 2.58
C ILE A 605 -12.72 -34.18 1.20
N THR A 606 -13.84 -34.92 1.11
CA THR A 606 -14.33 -35.54 -0.15
C THR A 606 -15.60 -34.92 -0.74
N ASP A 607 -16.31 -34.08 0.02
CA ASP A 607 -17.54 -33.37 -0.39
C ASP A 607 -17.39 -31.84 -0.26
N ASP A 608 -18.48 -31.12 -0.54
CA ASP A 608 -18.60 -29.69 -0.34
C ASP A 608 -18.53 -29.33 1.16
N MET A 609 -17.88 -28.22 1.48
CA MET A 609 -17.67 -27.76 2.84
C MET A 609 -18.61 -26.59 3.18
N THR A 610 -19.47 -26.78 4.18
CA THR A 610 -20.30 -25.70 4.72
C THR A 610 -19.56 -24.99 5.85
N VAL A 611 -19.48 -23.66 5.77
CA VAL A 611 -18.88 -22.81 6.80
C VAL A 611 -19.97 -21.90 7.40
N GLU A 612 -20.23 -22.05 8.70
CA GLU A 612 -21.18 -21.20 9.43
C GLU A 612 -20.46 -20.14 10.27
N TYR A 613 -21.06 -18.95 10.35
CA TYR A 613 -20.58 -17.82 11.15
C TYR A 613 -21.65 -17.39 12.16
N LYS A 614 -21.23 -16.89 13.33
CA LYS A 614 -22.15 -16.28 14.29
C LYS A 614 -22.86 -15.09 13.66
N ASN A 615 -24.19 -15.09 13.69
CA ASN A 615 -25.05 -14.00 13.22
C ASN A 615 -24.90 -13.63 11.73
N LYS A 616 -24.36 -14.52 10.89
CA LYS A 616 -24.31 -14.34 9.43
C LYS A 616 -24.83 -15.60 8.73
N HIS A 617 -25.22 -15.47 7.47
CA HIS A 617 -25.59 -16.63 6.66
C HIS A 617 -24.37 -17.53 6.39
N PRO A 618 -24.53 -18.86 6.45
CA PRO A 618 -23.47 -19.78 6.09
C PRO A 618 -23.18 -19.70 4.59
N PHE A 619 -21.94 -20.04 4.20
CA PHE A 619 -21.56 -20.22 2.81
C PHE A 619 -21.05 -21.64 2.57
N VAL A 620 -21.16 -22.10 1.33
CA VAL A 620 -20.72 -23.43 0.91
C VAL A 620 -19.55 -23.28 -0.05
N LEU A 621 -18.44 -23.92 0.26
CA LEU A 621 -17.31 -24.11 -0.63
C LEU A 621 -17.48 -25.43 -1.36
N LYS A 622 -17.41 -25.40 -2.69
CA LYS A 622 -17.44 -26.62 -3.49
C LYS A 622 -16.21 -27.47 -3.20
N PHE A 623 -16.30 -28.79 -3.38
CA PHE A 623 -15.17 -29.71 -3.18
C PHE A 623 -13.88 -29.24 -3.88
N GLU A 624 -13.99 -28.75 -5.12
CA GLU A 624 -12.85 -28.30 -5.93
C GLU A 624 -12.19 -27.03 -5.38
N GLU A 625 -12.92 -26.27 -4.55
CA GLU A 625 -12.50 -25.02 -3.94
C GLU A 625 -12.16 -25.19 -2.45
N SER A 626 -12.48 -26.35 -1.85
CA SER A 626 -12.31 -26.57 -0.42
C SER A 626 -10.84 -26.85 -0.06
N PRO A 627 -10.37 -26.38 1.11
CA PRO A 627 -8.96 -26.47 1.49
C PRO A 627 -8.43 -27.91 1.57
N LYS A 628 -7.11 -28.05 1.43
CA LYS A 628 -6.38 -29.27 1.79
C LYS A 628 -6.05 -29.27 3.29
N PHE A 629 -5.74 -30.45 3.84
CA PHE A 629 -5.50 -30.60 5.28
C PHE A 629 -4.03 -30.91 5.57
N LEU A 630 -3.46 -30.15 6.50
CA LEU A 630 -2.18 -30.42 7.15
C LEU A 630 -2.45 -30.68 8.64
N ILE A 631 -1.97 -31.81 9.15
CA ILE A 631 -2.16 -32.22 10.54
C ILE A 631 -0.79 -32.44 11.16
N SER A 632 -0.55 -31.85 12.33
CA SER A 632 0.63 -32.16 13.13
C SER A 632 0.22 -32.84 14.45
N THR A 633 0.97 -33.87 14.84
CA THR A 633 0.70 -34.62 16.08
C THR A 633 1.96 -35.31 16.58
N ASN A 634 1.97 -35.70 17.85
CA ASN A 634 3.01 -36.57 18.41
C ASN A 634 2.55 -38.05 18.42
N TYR A 635 1.27 -38.30 18.12
CA TYR A 635 0.61 -39.59 18.20
C TYR A 635 0.25 -40.14 16.82
N THR A 636 0.00 -41.43 16.70
CA THR A 636 -0.61 -41.98 15.48
C THR A 636 -2.11 -41.65 15.45
N ILE A 637 -2.62 -41.25 14.29
CA ILE A 637 -4.06 -41.06 14.11
C ILE A 637 -4.72 -42.44 14.04
N LYS A 638 -5.61 -42.72 14.99
CA LYS A 638 -6.33 -44.01 15.09
C LYS A 638 -7.46 -44.07 14.07
N GLY A 639 -7.57 -45.20 13.39
CA GLY A 639 -8.70 -45.53 12.51
C GLY A 639 -8.48 -46.84 11.80
N THR A 640 -9.56 -47.46 11.31
CA THR A 640 -9.51 -48.79 10.69
C THR A 640 -10.18 -48.79 9.33
N GLY A 641 -9.61 -49.55 8.38
CA GLY A 641 -10.19 -49.78 7.05
C GLY A 641 -9.46 -49.06 5.92
N SER A 642 -9.61 -49.58 4.71
CA SER A 642 -8.95 -49.07 3.50
C SER A 642 -9.33 -47.62 3.19
N SER A 643 -10.61 -47.27 3.42
CA SER A 643 -11.18 -45.93 3.28
C SER A 643 -10.48 -44.89 4.19
N PHE A 644 -10.03 -45.30 5.37
CA PHE A 644 -9.29 -44.44 6.29
C PHE A 644 -7.85 -44.25 5.84
N SER A 645 -7.13 -45.34 5.58
CA SER A 645 -5.72 -45.30 5.17
C SER A 645 -5.52 -44.58 3.84
N ASP A 646 -6.48 -44.64 2.91
CA ASP A 646 -6.36 -43.98 1.61
C ASP A 646 -6.60 -42.46 1.68
N ARG A 647 -7.09 -41.92 2.80
CA ARG A 647 -7.23 -40.47 2.99
C ARG A 647 -6.09 -39.84 3.75
N LEU A 648 -5.07 -40.61 4.14
CA LEU A 648 -3.91 -40.14 4.87
C LEU A 648 -2.64 -40.25 4.03
N PHE A 649 -1.75 -39.28 4.21
CA PHE A 649 -0.36 -39.35 3.79
C PHE A 649 0.51 -38.96 4.99
N GLU A 650 1.14 -39.95 5.61
CA GLU A 650 1.84 -39.78 6.87
C GLU A 650 3.35 -39.69 6.65
N ILE A 651 3.98 -38.74 7.35
CA ILE A 651 5.42 -38.51 7.34
C ILE A 651 5.89 -38.47 8.80
N ALA A 652 6.89 -39.29 9.11
CA ALA A 652 7.57 -39.26 10.40
C ALA A 652 8.81 -38.36 10.33
N LEU A 653 8.96 -37.45 11.30
CA LEU A 653 10.09 -36.55 11.45
C LEU A 653 10.98 -37.03 12.59
N THR A 654 12.28 -37.03 12.35
CA THR A 654 13.30 -37.41 13.34
C THR A 654 13.43 -36.34 14.42
N ASN A 655 14.04 -36.70 15.55
CA ASN A 655 14.36 -35.77 16.63
C ASN A 655 15.69 -35.02 16.41
N HIS A 656 16.14 -34.87 15.15
CA HIS A 656 17.35 -34.10 14.81
C HIS A 656 17.31 -32.69 15.41
N TYR A 657 16.12 -32.08 15.38
CA TYR A 657 15.83 -30.87 16.15
C TYR A 657 14.97 -31.19 17.37
N ASN A 658 15.37 -30.64 18.52
CA ASN A 658 14.75 -30.88 19.82
C ASN A 658 14.95 -29.64 20.71
N GLU A 659 14.72 -29.77 22.03
CA GLU A 659 14.90 -28.65 22.95
C GLU A 659 16.34 -28.11 22.99
N SER A 660 17.33 -29.01 22.93
CA SER A 660 18.76 -28.73 23.06
C SER A 660 19.47 -28.43 21.74
N HIS A 661 18.91 -28.82 20.60
CA HIS A 661 19.44 -28.54 19.27
C HIS A 661 18.33 -27.99 18.37
N ARG A 662 18.27 -26.66 18.22
CA ARG A 662 17.22 -25.98 17.45
C ARG A 662 17.74 -25.56 16.08
N PRO A 663 16.87 -25.32 15.08
CA PRO A 663 17.30 -24.80 13.79
C PRO A 663 18.13 -23.51 13.93
N LYS A 664 17.77 -22.60 14.84
CA LYS A 664 18.55 -21.38 15.08
C LYS A 664 20.01 -21.67 15.50
N ASP A 665 20.26 -22.77 16.20
CA ASP A 665 21.61 -23.13 16.66
C ASP A 665 22.47 -23.66 15.50
N GLU A 666 21.85 -24.34 14.53
CA GLU A 666 22.54 -24.87 13.34
C GLU A 666 22.74 -23.80 12.24
N PHE A 667 21.71 -22.99 11.99
CA PHE A 667 21.71 -22.00 10.91
C PHE A 667 22.19 -20.61 11.37
N GLY A 668 22.25 -20.34 12.67
CA GLY A 668 22.74 -19.09 13.25
C GLY A 668 21.71 -17.96 13.35
N HIS A 669 20.55 -18.10 12.69
CA HIS A 669 19.50 -17.07 12.66
C HIS A 669 18.08 -17.66 12.61
N GLN A 670 17.06 -16.81 12.74
CA GLN A 670 15.67 -17.22 12.65
C GLN A 670 15.23 -17.38 11.20
N PHE A 671 14.55 -18.50 10.90
CA PHE A 671 13.96 -18.77 9.60
C PHE A 671 12.95 -17.70 9.23
N PHE A 672 12.94 -17.31 7.95
CA PHE A 672 12.05 -16.32 7.33
C PHE A 672 12.19 -14.87 7.83
N GLY A 673 12.48 -14.65 9.11
CA GLY A 673 12.64 -13.32 9.70
C GLY A 673 13.97 -12.67 9.37
N ASP A 674 15.05 -13.44 9.45
CA ASP A 674 16.43 -12.94 9.28
C ASP A 674 17.01 -13.23 7.88
N TRP A 675 16.21 -13.85 7.00
CA TRP A 675 16.65 -14.22 5.66
C TRP A 675 16.82 -13.00 4.75
N GLY A 676 17.99 -12.92 4.11
CA GLY A 676 18.23 -12.01 3.00
C GLY A 676 17.54 -12.46 1.71
N GLU A 677 17.57 -11.59 0.70
CA GLU A 677 16.89 -11.82 -0.58
C GLU A 677 17.40 -13.07 -1.33
N GLU A 678 18.67 -13.44 -1.17
CA GLU A 678 19.24 -14.63 -1.80
C GLU A 678 18.68 -15.93 -1.21
N GLU A 679 18.52 -16.00 0.12
CA GLU A 679 17.96 -17.17 0.78
C GLU A 679 16.46 -17.29 0.48
N TRP A 680 15.73 -16.18 0.47
CA TRP A 680 14.35 -16.15 -0.02
C TRP A 680 14.25 -16.67 -1.46
N GLY A 681 15.16 -16.26 -2.34
CA GLY A 681 15.21 -16.76 -3.71
C GLY A 681 15.43 -18.28 -3.79
N ARG A 682 16.37 -18.82 -3.00
CA ARG A 682 16.63 -20.28 -2.93
C ARG A 682 15.42 -21.03 -2.39
N PHE A 683 14.78 -20.50 -1.35
CA PHE A 683 13.57 -21.06 -0.78
C PHE A 683 12.41 -21.08 -1.79
N ASP A 684 12.18 -19.97 -2.50
CA ASP A 684 11.14 -19.88 -3.53
C ASP A 684 11.36 -20.91 -4.64
N HIS A 685 12.61 -21.10 -5.10
CA HIS A 685 12.95 -22.13 -6.09
C HIS A 685 12.72 -23.55 -5.57
N PHE A 686 13.13 -23.85 -4.33
CA PHE A 686 12.88 -25.16 -3.73
C PHE A 686 11.39 -25.48 -3.59
N MET A 687 10.56 -24.48 -3.28
CA MET A 687 9.10 -24.67 -3.19
C MET A 687 8.48 -24.89 -4.59
N ILE A 688 9.02 -24.26 -5.63
CA ILE A 688 8.67 -24.56 -7.04
C ILE A 688 9.07 -26.00 -7.41
N GLU A 689 10.27 -26.44 -7.03
CA GLU A 689 10.74 -27.82 -7.26
C GLU A 689 9.82 -28.85 -6.56
N CYS A 690 9.34 -28.54 -5.36
CA CYS A 690 8.36 -29.39 -4.66
C CYS A 690 7.05 -29.51 -5.45
N ILE A 691 6.52 -28.41 -5.97
CA ILE A 691 5.32 -28.40 -6.82
C ILE A 691 5.56 -29.23 -8.08
N GLU A 692 6.68 -29.01 -8.76
CA GLU A 692 7.06 -29.72 -9.98
C GLU A 692 7.14 -31.24 -9.73
N LEU A 693 7.81 -31.64 -8.65
CA LEU A 693 7.91 -33.04 -8.22
C LEU A 693 6.52 -33.67 -8.06
N TYR A 694 5.60 -33.00 -7.36
CA TYR A 694 4.24 -33.49 -7.18
C TYR A 694 3.46 -33.56 -8.50
N LEU A 695 3.57 -32.55 -9.38
CA LEU A 695 2.88 -32.56 -10.67
C LEU A 695 3.33 -33.72 -11.56
N GLN A 696 4.63 -34.06 -11.52
CA GLN A 696 5.24 -35.13 -12.30
C GLN A 696 4.91 -36.52 -11.74
N TYR A 697 5.14 -36.73 -10.44
CA TYR A 697 5.15 -38.06 -9.83
C TYR A 697 4.00 -38.32 -8.86
N GLY A 698 3.18 -37.31 -8.56
CA GLY A 698 2.17 -37.38 -7.51
C GLY A 698 2.80 -37.43 -6.12
N LEU A 699 2.05 -37.95 -5.15
CA LEU A 699 2.55 -38.19 -3.80
C LEU A 699 3.49 -39.40 -3.79
N VAL A 700 4.79 -39.16 -3.55
CA VAL A 700 5.83 -40.18 -3.50
C VAL A 700 5.72 -40.91 -2.17
N LYS A 701 5.24 -42.15 -2.18
CA LYS A 701 5.10 -42.96 -0.96
C LYS A 701 6.47 -43.37 -0.44
N ASN A 702 6.68 -43.21 0.86
CA ASN A 702 7.77 -43.88 1.59
C ASN A 702 7.16 -44.77 2.68
N GLN A 703 7.47 -46.07 2.65
CA GLN A 703 7.06 -46.99 3.69
C GLN A 703 7.96 -46.80 4.91
N SER A 704 7.53 -46.00 5.87
CA SER A 704 8.22 -45.92 7.14
C SER A 704 7.86 -47.13 8.01
N GLU A 705 8.85 -48.01 8.23
CA GLU A 705 8.74 -49.07 9.23
C GLU A 705 8.36 -48.51 10.61
N ILE A 706 8.83 -47.29 10.92
CA ILE A 706 8.58 -46.65 12.21
C ILE A 706 7.12 -46.22 12.35
N ILE A 707 6.49 -45.67 11.30
CA ILE A 707 5.05 -45.38 11.32
C ILE A 707 4.25 -46.68 11.54
N THR A 708 4.65 -47.77 10.87
CA THR A 708 4.03 -49.09 11.03
C THR A 708 4.18 -49.58 12.48
N MET A 709 5.36 -49.44 13.08
CA MET A 709 5.63 -49.81 14.47
C MET A 709 4.84 -48.96 15.47
N LYS A 710 4.77 -47.64 15.28
CA LYS A 710 3.98 -46.76 16.17
C LYS A 710 2.50 -47.11 16.13
N LYS A 711 1.95 -47.45 14.96
CA LYS A 711 0.55 -47.93 14.83
C LYS A 711 0.35 -49.26 15.53
N LEU A 712 1.31 -50.18 15.37
CA LEU A 712 1.29 -51.47 16.06
C LEU A 712 1.24 -51.28 17.57
N ILE A 713 2.14 -50.47 18.13
CA ILE A 713 2.20 -50.19 19.57
C ILE A 713 0.91 -49.52 20.06
N SER A 714 0.43 -48.49 19.35
CA SER A 714 -0.78 -47.75 19.75
C SER A 714 -2.08 -48.57 19.70
N GLU A 715 -2.10 -49.62 18.87
CA GLU A 715 -3.22 -50.54 18.72
C GLU A 715 -3.10 -51.83 19.56
N THR A 716 -1.89 -52.12 20.07
CA THR A 716 -1.56 -53.34 20.82
C THR A 716 -0.95 -53.03 22.19
N SER A 717 0.34 -53.30 22.40
CA SER A 717 1.20 -52.93 23.53
C SER A 717 2.66 -53.25 23.21
N GLU A 718 3.62 -52.59 23.85
CA GLU A 718 5.07 -52.85 23.68
C GLU A 718 5.42 -54.31 24.00
N ASP A 719 4.94 -54.79 25.14
CA ASP A 719 4.98 -56.20 25.59
C ASP A 719 4.58 -57.21 24.49
N PHE A 720 3.52 -56.90 23.74
CA PHE A 720 3.04 -57.78 22.67
C PHE A 720 3.98 -57.78 21.48
N ILE A 721 4.56 -56.62 21.14
CA ILE A 721 5.51 -56.48 20.05
C ILE A 721 6.82 -57.20 20.38
N GLU A 722 7.37 -57.02 21.58
CA GLU A 722 8.54 -57.76 22.04
C GLU A 722 8.29 -59.28 21.96
N PHE A 723 7.12 -59.73 22.42
CA PHE A 723 6.74 -61.14 22.33
C PHE A 723 6.73 -61.67 20.90
N ILE A 724 6.09 -60.96 19.97
CA ILE A 724 5.90 -61.46 18.60
C ILE A 724 7.18 -61.37 17.77
N GLU A 725 8.00 -60.35 18.01
CA GLU A 725 9.28 -60.15 17.32
C GLU A 725 10.40 -61.05 17.87
N SER A 726 10.29 -61.56 19.10
CA SER A 726 11.19 -62.59 19.64
C SER A 726 11.08 -63.98 18.97
N GLY A 727 10.28 -64.11 17.89
CA GLY A 727 10.12 -65.36 17.15
C GLY A 727 9.27 -66.41 17.86
N SER A 728 8.37 -65.99 18.74
CA SER A 728 7.53 -66.89 19.57
C SER A 728 6.60 -67.81 18.76
N PHE A 729 6.38 -67.51 17.47
CA PHE A 729 5.85 -68.45 16.49
C PHE A 729 6.39 -68.11 15.09
N VAL A 730 6.50 -69.11 14.22
CA VAL A 730 7.10 -69.02 12.89
C VAL A 730 6.00 -68.78 11.87
N LYS A 731 6.25 -67.89 10.91
CA LYS A 731 5.35 -67.66 9.77
C LYS A 731 5.23 -68.95 8.92
N ASN A 732 4.16 -69.06 8.15
CA ASN A 732 3.82 -70.26 7.35
C ASN A 732 3.59 -71.53 8.17
N SER A 733 3.27 -71.40 9.46
CA SER A 733 2.93 -72.52 10.35
C SER A 733 1.60 -72.25 11.04
N GLU A 734 0.89 -73.31 11.39
CA GLU A 734 -0.39 -73.24 12.10
C GLU A 734 -0.19 -73.57 13.58
N TYR A 735 -0.82 -72.77 14.45
CA TYR A 735 -0.70 -72.86 15.89
C TYR A 735 -2.06 -72.94 16.55
N LEU A 736 -2.15 -73.66 17.67
CA LEU A 736 -3.32 -73.59 18.53
C LEU A 736 -3.34 -72.23 19.24
N ASN A 737 -4.45 -71.50 19.17
CA ASN A 737 -4.59 -70.16 19.77
C ASN A 737 -4.17 -70.15 21.25
N HIS A 738 -4.58 -71.20 21.97
CA HIS A 738 -4.32 -71.36 23.39
C HIS A 738 -2.83 -71.48 23.69
N ASP A 739 -2.07 -72.27 22.93
CA ASP A 739 -0.65 -72.53 23.25
C ASP A 739 0.18 -71.25 23.16
N VAL A 740 0.04 -70.50 22.06
CA VAL A 740 0.77 -69.25 21.86
C VAL A 740 0.36 -68.19 22.89
N TYR A 741 -0.93 -68.10 23.23
CA TYR A 741 -1.41 -67.20 24.27
C TYR A 741 -0.86 -67.55 25.65
N PHE A 742 -0.72 -68.84 25.99
CA PHE A 742 -0.13 -69.26 27.26
C PHE A 742 1.37 -68.99 27.30
N THR A 743 2.09 -69.13 26.17
CA THR A 743 3.49 -68.69 26.05
C THR A 743 3.62 -67.19 26.27
N TYR A 744 2.75 -66.38 25.65
CA TYR A 744 2.70 -64.94 25.89
C TYR A 744 2.48 -64.62 27.37
N LYS A 745 1.45 -65.22 27.98
CA LYS A 745 1.13 -65.03 29.39
C LYS A 745 2.28 -65.47 30.30
N GLY A 746 3.00 -66.54 29.96
CA GLY A 746 4.17 -67.02 30.68
C GLY A 746 5.31 -66.01 30.66
N LYS A 747 5.70 -65.52 29.48
CA LYS A 747 6.73 -64.47 29.31
C LYS A 747 6.35 -63.19 30.07
N MET A 748 5.10 -62.76 29.96
CA MET A 748 4.62 -61.59 30.71
C MET A 748 4.74 -61.78 32.22
N LYS A 749 4.38 -62.96 32.75
CA LYS A 749 4.52 -63.22 34.20
C LYS A 749 5.96 -63.18 34.69
N VAL A 750 6.94 -63.62 33.89
CA VAL A 750 8.37 -63.53 34.23
C VAL A 750 8.81 -62.06 34.33
N ASN A 751 8.24 -61.16 33.53
CA ASN A 751 8.54 -59.73 33.58
C ASN A 751 7.71 -58.97 34.64
N LEU A 752 6.63 -59.55 35.18
CA LEU A 752 5.61 -58.91 36.03
C LEU A 752 5.75 -59.17 37.54
N ASP A 753 6.89 -59.69 38.04
CA ASP A 753 7.13 -59.90 39.49
C ASP A 753 7.07 -58.60 40.33
N SER A 754 6.75 -57.44 39.73
CA SER A 754 6.55 -56.16 40.42
C SER A 754 5.18 -55.45 40.26
N MET A 755 4.25 -55.83 39.35
CA MET A 755 2.90 -55.18 39.27
C MET A 755 1.80 -56.09 38.67
N GLN A 756 0.75 -56.39 39.43
CA GLN A 756 -0.08 -57.60 39.23
C GLN A 756 -1.31 -57.55 38.28
N ASN A 757 -1.60 -56.50 37.48
CA ASN A 757 -2.97 -56.34 36.93
C ASN A 757 -3.21 -56.08 35.42
N ASN A 758 -2.26 -56.33 34.49
CA ASN A 758 -2.44 -55.88 33.08
C ASN A 758 -2.43 -56.95 31.95
N ILE A 759 -2.63 -58.24 32.23
CA ILE A 759 -2.60 -59.26 31.16
C ILE A 759 -3.94 -59.32 30.39
N ILE A 760 -3.89 -59.05 29.08
CA ILE A 760 -5.05 -59.11 28.16
C ILE A 760 -5.62 -60.53 28.01
N ASP A 761 -6.91 -60.67 27.68
CA ASP A 761 -7.54 -61.97 27.42
C ASP A 761 -7.15 -62.57 26.05
N ILE A 762 -7.41 -63.86 25.84
CA ILE A 762 -7.05 -64.57 24.60
C ILE A 762 -7.73 -63.95 23.37
N ARG A 763 -8.94 -63.41 23.50
CA ARG A 763 -9.66 -62.77 22.38
C ARG A 763 -8.96 -61.48 21.95
N LYS A 764 -8.56 -60.66 22.92
CA LYS A 764 -7.81 -59.42 22.69
C LYS A 764 -6.41 -59.72 22.16
N PHE A 765 -5.74 -60.77 22.66
CA PHE A 765 -4.46 -61.25 22.11
C PHE A 765 -4.61 -61.66 20.64
N MET A 766 -5.59 -62.48 20.28
CA MET A 766 -5.83 -62.87 18.88
C MET A 766 -6.19 -61.67 18.00
N LYS A 767 -6.87 -60.66 18.55
CA LYS A 767 -7.08 -59.38 17.86
C LYS A 767 -5.76 -58.65 17.59
N TYR A 768 -4.82 -58.67 18.53
CA TYR A 768 -3.48 -58.09 18.35
C TYR A 768 -2.69 -58.83 17.28
N VAL A 769 -2.69 -60.17 17.28
CA VAL A 769 -2.03 -60.98 16.24
C VAL A 769 -2.58 -60.68 14.85
N ARG A 770 -3.91 -60.60 14.71
CA ARG A 770 -4.57 -60.25 13.43
C ARG A 770 -4.17 -58.85 12.95
N LYS A 771 -4.11 -57.87 13.86
CA LYS A 771 -3.67 -56.50 13.53
C LYS A 771 -2.21 -56.46 13.11
N TRP A 772 -1.35 -57.17 13.83
CA TRP A 772 0.07 -57.29 13.51
C TRP A 772 0.30 -57.88 12.12
N ALA A 773 -0.38 -58.99 11.81
CA ALA A 773 -0.34 -59.60 10.49
C ALA A 773 -0.78 -58.61 9.41
N GLY A 774 -1.93 -57.95 9.59
CA GLY A 774 -2.46 -56.99 8.63
C GLY A 774 -1.55 -55.78 8.36
N LEU A 775 -0.98 -55.16 9.40
CA LEU A 775 -0.10 -54.00 9.27
C LEU A 775 1.25 -54.34 8.62
N ARG A 776 1.73 -55.58 8.80
CA ARG A 776 2.94 -56.11 8.13
C ARG A 776 2.65 -56.71 6.74
N GLY A 777 1.40 -56.67 6.28
CA GLY A 777 0.99 -57.18 4.98
C GLY A 777 0.86 -58.71 4.88
N TYR A 778 0.83 -59.43 6.01
CA TYR A 778 0.68 -60.88 6.07
C TYR A 778 -0.77 -61.33 6.01
N GLU A 779 -1.02 -62.53 5.47
CA GLU A 779 -2.34 -63.16 5.51
C GLU A 779 -2.54 -63.86 6.85
N PHE A 780 -3.64 -63.54 7.54
CA PHE A 780 -4.03 -64.19 8.79
C PHE A 780 -5.20 -65.15 8.53
N ARG A 781 -5.01 -66.42 8.84
CA ARG A 781 -6.05 -67.47 8.70
C ARG A 781 -6.43 -68.02 10.07
N GLU A 782 -7.71 -68.29 10.25
CA GLU A 782 -8.26 -68.96 11.44
C GLU A 782 -9.11 -70.15 11.03
N ARG A 783 -8.99 -71.28 11.74
CA ARG A 783 -9.89 -72.43 11.58
C ARG A 783 -10.29 -72.99 12.93
N LYS A 784 -11.47 -73.63 12.97
CA LYS A 784 -11.97 -74.35 14.14
C LYS A 784 -12.15 -75.83 13.79
N THR A 785 -11.54 -76.71 14.56
CA THR A 785 -11.70 -78.16 14.40
C THR A 785 -11.70 -78.84 15.78
N ASN A 786 -12.56 -79.84 15.98
CA ASN A 786 -12.68 -80.59 17.24
C ASN A 786 -12.75 -79.71 18.51
N GLY A 787 -13.50 -78.60 18.45
CA GLY A 787 -13.64 -77.65 19.56
C GLY A 787 -12.42 -76.76 19.83
N LYS A 788 -11.32 -76.95 19.09
CA LYS A 788 -10.08 -76.17 19.18
C LYS A 788 -10.01 -75.12 18.07
N GLN A 789 -9.41 -73.97 18.38
CA GLN A 789 -9.19 -72.87 17.43
C GLN A 789 -7.70 -72.75 17.09
N TYR A 790 -7.42 -72.68 15.80
CA TYR A 790 -6.07 -72.56 15.26
C TYR A 790 -5.95 -71.29 14.45
N PHE A 791 -4.74 -70.75 14.37
CA PHE A 791 -4.39 -69.63 13.51
C PHE A 791 -3.06 -69.85 12.81
N GLY A 792 -2.88 -69.20 11.67
CA GLY A 792 -1.59 -69.13 10.97
C GLY A 792 -1.39 -67.77 10.32
N VAL A 793 -0.12 -67.36 10.17
CA VAL A 793 0.29 -66.10 9.53
C VAL A 793 1.21 -66.42 8.36
N TYR A 794 0.86 -65.98 7.16
CA TYR A 794 1.52 -66.39 5.91
C TYR A 794 2.04 -65.17 5.13
N TYR A 795 3.15 -65.34 4.42
CA TYR A 795 3.79 -64.26 3.64
C TYR A 795 2.98 -63.85 2.39
N GLU A 796 2.18 -64.75 1.82
CA GLU A 796 1.40 -64.52 0.61
C GLU A 796 -0.07 -64.89 0.81
N LYS A 797 -0.96 -64.18 0.11
CA LYS A 797 -2.31 -64.67 -0.16
C LYS A 797 -2.20 -65.87 -1.08
N VAL A 798 -2.36 -67.10 -0.57
CA VAL A 798 -2.58 -68.24 -1.49
C VAL A 798 -3.92 -67.98 -2.16
N THR A 799 -3.88 -67.62 -3.43
CA THR A 799 -5.05 -67.62 -4.30
C THR A 799 -5.41 -69.09 -4.51
N GLU A 800 -6.55 -69.52 -3.97
CA GLU A 800 -7.24 -70.72 -4.47
C GLU A 800 -7.95 -70.38 -5.80
#